data_AF-A0A9D4YEY6-F1
#
_entry.id   AF-A0A9D4YEY6-F1
#
_cell.length_a   1.000
_cell.length_b   1.000
_cell.length_c   1.000
_cell.angle_alpha   90.00
_cell.angle_beta   90.00
_cell.angle_gamma   90.00
#
_symmetry.space_group_name_H-M   'P 1'
#
loop_
_entity.id
_entity.type
_entity.pdbx_description
1 polymer ?
#
loop_
_entity_poly.entity_id
_entity_poly.type
_entity_poly.pdbx_seq_one_letter_code
_entity_poly.pdbx_strand_id
1 'polypeptide(L)'
;MVDEELYFKTILRRKNAAKAKIYRKSVIDDKKSKRLKTALKENGTFDKRRDNDSTALRIPLSELSPNILNDGRGIANVEVSRQLHSSLKTKPDTNNNIKSKRISSRNITKLGVNLSKRFDNTFAATTSNKDPIPELQLNELFASDSGDDNMNDESDGYSSATNSSFDEDEMSNGTNAMETFEITSGYYDIGDSVIECQYCGANMWYSERKNKCRHASNPKFSMCCGSGKVQLPLLKPAPKVLQHLLFDNESCESKKFQQQIRMYNVIFAFTSPGAKVDNRFNNGRCPPNFRIQGQSCHRIGSMLPMPGQNPRFAQLYVYDTENEIENRMHGFRSKSGVDVNIVRKLSEMLYEHNVHAQSFRMARDRLCEEGVSDLKLRLISERRNDGRIYNQPTVSEVAALIVGDVDTAEKRDIIVQKQCGELQRIDEYHTSYLGYQYPLLFPYGEDGYRPNVRHRDKGTNIRHFTDITLSEQNNKDIPWEEAIKRNRLTIREWLAFRIQSRSNEAQTLLRSRRLYQQFLVDGFTMMESERLRWLRKNQSKLRVGKYHNLNEYNSNGETHGSNTGKRVVLPSSYVGSRRYMDQLYFDGMAICNYVGFPDLFITFTCNPNWPEIQRLLGSIHLKASDRPDIISRVFKMKFDELLSDLTKKSLLGKVLAYMYTIEFQKRGLPHAHILIFLHPSNKYPTPSDIDRIISAEIPDQDTNEELYNLVKTHMIHGPCGFANRSSPCMKDGKCSKYFPKQFQPEIIVDQDGFPVYRRRDNGHTVLKNGIQVDNRNVVPYNAKLLTKYQSHINMEWCNQSTSIKYLFKYINKGYDRITAAIVPNDDGTSNQPQNIDEIKQYIDCRYVSPSEASWRIFSFPIHGRKPAVERLYFHCEGQNSVYYTDFDRINTVLEKPSVTESMFTSWFEANCKYPEAQNLTYSKFVSKFVYVKKKKEWKPRQKGYTIGRLIWVPPTTGELYYLRLMLTHVKGPRSYNDIKTVNNVKYDTFRDACFAMGFIGDDREFIAAIKEANHWGSGQYLRLLFVHMLLSGNINRPRHVWSKTCHLLADGILYAQQRIANNRGIIFPIL
;
A
#
# COMPACT_ATOMS: atom_id res chain seq x y z
N MET A 1 27.92 3.81 -21.28
CA MET A 1 28.23 3.12 -20.00
C MET A 1 29.10 3.99 -19.11
N VAL A 2 30.24 4.51 -19.60
CA VAL A 2 31.08 5.49 -18.87
C VAL A 2 30.25 6.60 -18.21
N ASP A 3 29.22 7.11 -18.90
CA ASP A 3 28.31 8.12 -18.38
C ASP A 3 27.56 7.73 -17.10
N GLU A 4 27.10 6.49 -16.91
CA GLU A 4 26.35 6.13 -15.70
C GLU A 4 27.26 6.19 -14.47
N GLU A 5 28.50 5.74 -14.60
CA GLU A 5 29.48 5.77 -13.53
C GLU A 5 30.02 7.19 -13.29
N LEU A 6 30.30 7.94 -14.36
CA LEU A 6 30.67 9.36 -14.29
C LEU A 6 29.55 10.20 -13.67
N TYR A 7 28.29 9.89 -13.96
CA TYR A 7 27.09 10.49 -13.36
C TYR A 7 26.97 10.13 -11.88
N PHE A 8 27.22 8.88 -11.46
CA PHE A 8 27.25 8.51 -10.04
C PHE A 8 28.42 9.14 -9.26
N LYS A 9 29.64 9.13 -9.82
CA LYS A 9 30.82 9.81 -9.26
C LYS A 9 30.58 11.34 -9.16
N THR A 10 29.96 11.93 -10.17
CA THR A 10 29.53 13.35 -10.18
C THR A 10 28.43 13.64 -9.16
N ILE A 11 27.44 12.76 -9.00
CA ILE A 11 26.40 12.90 -7.97
C ILE A 11 27.00 12.83 -6.57
N LEU A 12 27.97 11.94 -6.31
CA LEU A 12 28.61 11.84 -5.00
C LEU A 12 29.44 13.10 -4.71
N ARG A 13 30.22 13.59 -5.70
CA ARG A 13 30.94 14.88 -5.63
C ARG A 13 29.97 16.06 -5.40
N ARG A 14 28.89 16.17 -6.17
CA ARG A 14 27.85 17.22 -6.01
C ARG A 14 27.13 17.14 -4.66
N LYS A 15 26.86 15.94 -4.13
CA LYS A 15 26.21 15.75 -2.81
C LYS A 15 27.14 16.14 -1.65
N ASN A 16 28.43 15.87 -1.77
CA ASN A 16 29.44 16.31 -0.79
C ASN A 16 29.71 17.82 -0.90
N ALA A 17 29.79 18.37 -2.12
CA ALA A 17 29.87 19.81 -2.35
C ALA A 17 28.62 20.55 -1.83
N ALA A 18 27.42 19.98 -1.99
CA ALA A 18 26.18 20.52 -1.43
C ALA A 18 26.20 20.50 0.11
N LYS A 19 26.65 19.40 0.75
CA LYS A 19 26.89 19.37 2.20
C LYS A 19 27.87 20.46 2.64
N ALA A 20 28.99 20.62 1.94
CA ALA A 20 30.00 21.64 2.24
C ALA A 20 29.46 23.08 2.00
N LYS A 21 28.62 23.29 0.99
CA LYS A 21 27.97 24.59 0.70
C LYS A 21 26.87 24.91 1.72
N ILE A 22 26.13 23.91 2.20
CA ILE A 22 25.18 24.03 3.32
C ILE A 22 25.94 24.36 4.62
N TYR A 23 27.03 23.65 4.94
CA TYR A 23 27.85 23.90 6.12
C TYR A 23 28.53 25.28 6.09
N ARG A 24 29.13 25.67 4.95
CA ARG A 24 29.63 27.05 4.76
C ARG A 24 28.52 28.08 4.89
N LYS A 25 27.32 27.81 4.37
CA LYS A 25 26.17 28.72 4.53
C LYS A 25 25.72 28.81 5.99
N SER A 26 25.61 27.72 6.74
CA SER A 26 25.26 27.79 8.16
C SER A 26 26.33 28.52 8.99
N VAL A 27 27.61 28.36 8.67
CA VAL A 27 28.70 29.13 9.30
C VAL A 27 28.65 30.62 8.93
N ILE A 28 28.27 30.97 7.70
CA ILE A 28 28.07 32.37 7.27
C ILE A 28 26.82 32.98 7.93
N ASP A 29 25.72 32.24 7.99
CA ASP A 29 24.46 32.70 8.58
C ASP A 29 24.58 32.79 10.12
N ASP A 30 25.35 31.93 10.78
CA ASP A 30 25.72 32.05 12.20
C ASP A 30 26.69 33.23 12.45
N LYS A 31 27.69 33.45 11.59
CA LYS A 31 28.52 34.68 11.64
C LYS A 31 27.70 35.96 11.42
N LYS A 32 26.69 35.93 10.53
CA LYS A 32 25.73 37.03 10.36
C LYS A 32 24.83 37.19 11.58
N SER A 33 24.31 36.12 12.17
CA SER A 33 23.51 36.18 13.40
C SER A 33 24.32 36.74 14.56
N LYS A 34 25.59 36.35 14.71
CA LYS A 34 26.52 36.91 15.70
C LYS A 34 26.78 38.39 15.45
N ARG A 35 27.14 38.81 14.23
CA ARG A 35 27.28 40.25 13.89
C ARG A 35 26.00 41.06 14.15
N LEU A 36 24.82 40.52 13.81
CA LEU A 36 23.55 41.20 14.05
C LEU A 36 23.25 41.33 15.55
N LYS A 37 23.58 40.30 16.36
CA LYS A 37 23.51 40.36 17.83
C LYS A 37 24.56 41.29 18.47
N THR A 38 25.69 41.55 17.79
CA THR A 38 26.65 42.58 18.21
C THR A 38 26.09 43.97 17.93
N ALA A 39 25.65 44.25 16.69
CA ALA A 39 25.06 45.54 16.32
C ALA A 39 23.79 45.89 17.12
N LEU A 40 22.96 44.88 17.46
CA LEU A 40 21.79 45.04 18.34
C LEU A 40 22.15 45.20 19.83
N LYS A 41 23.41 44.98 20.24
CA LYS A 41 23.94 45.39 21.55
C LYS A 41 24.61 46.76 21.51
N GLU A 42 25.24 47.12 20.40
CA GLU A 42 25.93 48.41 20.21
C GLU A 42 24.96 49.59 20.11
N ASN A 43 23.75 49.39 19.56
CA ASN A 43 22.69 50.41 19.53
C ASN A 43 21.82 50.45 20.81
N GLY A 44 22.33 49.96 21.94
CA GLY A 44 21.62 49.86 23.22
C GLY A 44 22.16 50.77 24.33
N THR A 45 21.46 51.87 24.59
CA THR A 45 21.52 52.73 25.80
C THR A 45 22.87 53.38 26.18
N PHE A 46 23.01 54.66 25.84
CA PHE A 46 23.21 55.72 26.87
C PHE A 46 21.80 56.15 27.33
N ASP A 47 21.51 56.63 28.55
CA ASP A 47 22.32 56.98 29.73
C ASP A 47 21.37 56.96 30.97
N LYS A 48 21.75 56.91 32.25
CA LYS A 48 23.01 56.73 33.01
C LYS A 48 22.59 56.33 34.45
N ARG A 49 23.23 55.41 35.20
CA ARG A 49 24.33 55.69 36.16
C ARG A 49 24.64 54.45 37.03
N ARG A 50 25.94 54.25 37.35
CA ARG A 50 26.50 53.66 38.59
C ARG A 50 26.26 52.16 38.88
N ASP A 51 27.22 51.36 39.40
CA ASP A 51 28.66 51.58 39.70
C ASP A 51 29.48 50.26 39.63
N ASN A 52 30.80 50.41 39.49
CA ASN A 52 31.94 49.53 39.90
C ASN A 52 32.09 48.05 39.45
N ASP A 53 33.08 47.88 38.54
CA ASP A 53 34.33 47.10 38.70
C ASP A 53 34.54 45.58 38.45
N SER A 54 35.70 45.35 37.82
CA SER A 54 36.68 44.23 37.96
C SER A 54 36.60 42.95 37.08
N THR A 55 37.67 42.78 36.26
CA THR A 55 38.39 41.51 35.92
C THR A 55 37.67 40.38 35.12
N ALA A 56 38.31 39.60 34.22
CA ALA A 56 39.68 39.60 33.64
C ALA A 56 39.73 38.87 32.26
N LEU A 57 40.94 38.65 31.72
CA LEU A 57 41.31 38.03 30.43
C LEU A 57 40.86 36.53 30.29
N ARG A 58 40.56 35.93 29.11
CA ARG A 58 41.40 35.61 27.92
C ARG A 58 42.68 34.80 28.31
N ILE A 59 43.17 33.72 27.69
CA ILE A 59 43.06 32.84 26.46
C ILE A 59 43.89 31.54 26.80
N PRO A 60 44.06 30.42 26.02
CA PRO A 60 43.30 29.70 24.97
C PRO A 60 42.86 28.27 25.42
N LEU A 61 42.45 27.40 24.48
CA LEU A 61 42.63 25.94 24.59
C LEU A 61 43.76 25.46 23.66
N SER A 62 44.57 24.51 24.14
CA SER A 62 45.45 23.67 23.33
C SER A 62 45.71 22.32 24.02
N GLU A 63 45.96 21.29 23.21
CA GLU A 63 46.49 19.96 23.55
C GLU A 63 45.58 18.90 24.23
N LEU A 64 46.04 17.66 24.04
CA LEU A 64 45.75 16.39 24.72
C LEU A 64 44.38 15.66 24.55
N SER A 65 44.55 14.34 24.41
CA SER A 65 43.61 13.20 24.43
C SER A 65 44.26 12.14 25.34
N PRO A 66 43.62 11.00 25.73
CA PRO A 66 42.20 10.71 25.98
C PRO A 66 42.00 9.95 27.33
N ASN A 67 40.81 9.34 27.53
CA ASN A 67 40.48 8.20 28.42
C ASN A 67 40.19 8.43 29.93
N ILE A 68 39.63 7.36 30.51
CA ILE A 68 39.51 6.96 31.94
C ILE A 68 38.19 7.29 32.70
N LEU A 69 37.30 6.28 32.65
CA LEU A 69 36.50 5.63 33.72
C LEU A 69 35.54 6.39 34.67
N ASN A 70 34.47 5.64 35.04
CA ASN A 70 33.71 5.52 36.31
C ASN A 70 33.70 6.74 37.27
N ASP A 71 32.56 7.28 37.73
CA ASP A 71 31.41 6.63 38.39
C ASP A 71 30.17 7.57 38.33
N GLY A 72 28.96 7.27 38.82
CA GLY A 72 28.45 6.07 39.47
C GLY A 72 27.48 6.44 40.62
N ARG A 73 26.20 6.02 40.52
CA ARG A 73 25.07 6.33 41.45
C ARG A 73 24.61 7.81 41.41
N GLY A 74 23.35 8.17 41.71
CA GLY A 74 22.14 7.36 41.82
C GLY A 74 20.99 8.03 42.60
N ILE A 75 19.77 7.49 42.44
CA ILE A 75 18.63 7.51 43.41
C ILE A 75 17.74 8.78 43.48
N ALA A 76 16.48 8.54 43.88
CA ALA A 76 15.41 9.43 44.35
C ALA A 76 14.54 10.21 43.34
N ASN A 77 13.33 9.68 43.13
CA ASN A 77 12.14 10.45 42.76
C ASN A 77 11.76 11.43 43.88
N VAL A 78 11.13 12.57 43.52
CA VAL A 78 10.10 13.22 44.35
C VAL A 78 8.97 13.70 43.43
N GLU A 79 7.78 13.11 43.58
CA GLU A 79 6.53 13.78 43.20
C GLU A 79 6.11 14.73 44.32
N VAL A 80 5.49 15.87 44.00
CA VAL A 80 4.35 16.41 44.74
C VAL A 80 3.69 17.55 43.96
N SER A 81 2.36 17.60 44.02
CA SER A 81 1.50 18.62 43.38
C SER A 81 1.62 20.00 44.05
N ARG A 82 1.18 21.05 43.34
CA ARG A 82 0.60 22.24 44.00
C ARG A 82 -0.74 22.63 43.38
N GLN A 83 -1.68 22.98 44.25
CA GLN A 83 -3.04 23.39 43.90
C GLN A 83 -3.20 24.92 43.85
N LEU A 84 -4.37 25.31 43.34
CA LEU A 84 -5.03 26.61 43.36
C LEU A 84 -4.85 27.48 44.62
N HIS A 85 -4.81 28.80 44.40
CA HIS A 85 -5.68 29.84 45.00
C HIS A 85 -5.60 31.06 44.04
N SER A 86 -6.61 31.75 43.51
CA SER A 86 -8.00 32.14 43.85
C SER A 86 -8.14 33.60 44.35
N SER A 87 -8.62 34.51 43.50
CA SER A 87 -9.05 35.89 43.84
C SER A 87 -9.68 36.63 42.63
N LEU A 88 -10.63 37.57 42.74
CA LEU A 88 -11.89 37.60 43.53
C LEU A 88 -12.79 38.79 43.04
N LYS A 89 -14.04 38.51 42.59
CA LYS A 89 -15.15 39.50 42.34
C LYS A 89 -14.92 40.50 41.17
N THR A 90 -15.92 41.20 40.60
CA THR A 90 -17.36 41.44 40.93
C THR A 90 -18.35 41.11 39.78
N LYS A 91 -19.65 41.29 40.07
CA LYS A 91 -20.90 41.18 39.26
C LYS A 91 -21.97 42.05 40.01
N PRO A 92 -23.21 42.23 39.52
CA PRO A 92 -23.76 42.29 38.15
C PRO A 92 -24.53 43.63 37.90
N ASP A 93 -25.26 43.79 36.79
CA ASP A 93 -26.69 44.18 36.83
C ASP A 93 -27.41 44.14 35.46
N THR A 94 -28.69 44.60 35.42
CA THR A 94 -29.83 43.85 34.86
C THR A 94 -30.81 44.65 33.97
N ASN A 95 -31.72 43.91 33.29
CA ASN A 95 -33.11 44.26 32.93
C ASN A 95 -33.45 45.24 31.76
N ASN A 96 -34.14 44.64 30.77
CA ASN A 96 -35.49 45.02 30.29
C ASN A 96 -35.76 46.11 29.21
N ASN A 97 -36.34 45.61 28.10
CA ASN A 97 -37.69 45.92 27.58
C ASN A 97 -37.94 46.81 26.34
N ILE A 98 -38.59 46.17 25.36
CA ILE A 98 -39.82 46.60 24.64
C ILE A 98 -39.75 47.88 23.78
N LYS A 99 -39.78 47.69 22.44
CA LYS A 99 -40.98 48.05 21.65
C LYS A 99 -41.09 47.31 20.30
N SER A 100 -42.33 47.00 19.94
CA SER A 100 -42.73 46.40 18.66
C SER A 100 -43.24 47.49 17.71
N LYS A 101 -43.16 47.25 16.40
CA LYS A 101 -44.20 47.71 15.47
C LYS A 101 -44.48 46.63 14.42
N ARG A 102 -45.75 46.20 14.35
CA ARG A 102 -46.31 45.40 13.25
C ARG A 102 -46.65 46.31 12.07
N ILE A 103 -46.59 45.76 10.86
CA ILE A 103 -47.65 45.97 9.87
C ILE A 103 -48.21 44.58 9.54
N SER A 104 -49.49 44.49 9.21
CA SER A 104 -50.18 43.21 8.99
C SER A 104 -51.31 43.33 7.98
N SER A 105 -51.81 42.18 7.54
CA SER A 105 -53.09 41.94 6.86
C SER A 105 -53.08 42.06 5.32
N ARG A 106 -53.86 41.27 4.55
CA ARG A 106 -54.85 40.24 4.97
C ARG A 106 -55.08 39.17 3.88
N ASN A 107 -55.51 37.99 4.35
CA ASN A 107 -56.21 36.83 3.78
C ASN A 107 -56.70 36.82 2.31
N ILE A 108 -56.77 35.58 1.75
CA ILE A 108 -57.82 34.92 0.90
C ILE A 108 -57.12 33.93 -0.07
N THR A 109 -57.51 32.65 -0.29
CA THR A 109 -58.62 31.78 0.18
C THR A 109 -58.13 30.33 0.49
N LYS A 110 -59.04 29.34 0.64
CA LYS A 110 -58.76 27.88 0.52
C LYS A 110 -59.13 27.36 -0.89
N LEU A 111 -58.46 26.31 -1.36
CA LEU A 111 -59.05 25.05 -1.89
C LEU A 111 -57.93 24.07 -2.34
N GLY A 112 -58.28 22.83 -2.71
CA GLY A 112 -57.32 21.80 -3.14
C GLY A 112 -58.02 20.65 -3.90
N VAL A 113 -57.43 19.44 -3.84
CA VAL A 113 -57.95 18.13 -4.35
C VAL A 113 -57.53 17.70 -5.78
N ASN A 114 -56.56 16.80 -5.82
CA ASN A 114 -56.42 15.57 -6.65
C ASN A 114 -56.40 15.50 -8.21
N LEU A 115 -55.41 14.69 -8.66
CA LEU A 115 -55.50 13.55 -9.62
C LEU A 115 -55.78 13.75 -11.14
N SER A 116 -54.67 13.58 -11.89
CA SER A 116 -54.45 12.47 -12.84
C SER A 116 -54.93 12.54 -14.31
N LYS A 117 -54.11 11.89 -15.16
CA LYS A 117 -54.42 11.17 -16.42
C LYS A 117 -55.53 11.72 -17.34
N ARG A 118 -55.12 12.29 -18.48
CA ARG A 118 -55.35 11.74 -19.84
C ARG A 118 -54.79 12.69 -20.91
N PHE A 119 -54.26 12.13 -21.99
CA PHE A 119 -54.60 12.52 -23.37
C PHE A 119 -53.91 11.55 -24.34
N ASP A 120 -54.69 10.57 -24.81
CA ASP A 120 -54.49 9.96 -26.13
C ASP A 120 -55.41 10.69 -27.11
N ASN A 121 -55.06 10.74 -28.39
CA ASN A 121 -56.06 10.85 -29.46
C ASN A 121 -55.51 10.33 -30.79
N THR A 122 -56.35 9.59 -31.51
CA THR A 122 -56.03 8.90 -32.76
C THR A 122 -56.56 9.66 -33.99
N PHE A 123 -55.95 9.40 -35.15
CA PHE A 123 -56.61 9.48 -36.46
C PHE A 123 -56.06 8.37 -37.38
N ALA A 124 -56.86 7.90 -38.35
CA ALA A 124 -56.55 6.71 -39.13
C ALA A 124 -57.22 6.72 -40.53
N ALA A 125 -56.63 5.99 -41.50
CA ALA A 125 -57.24 5.61 -42.77
C ALA A 125 -56.54 4.39 -43.42
N THR A 126 -57.28 3.29 -43.61
CA THR A 126 -57.44 2.44 -44.84
C THR A 126 -56.43 2.56 -46.00
N THR A 127 -56.00 1.53 -46.78
CA THR A 127 -56.35 0.08 -47.00
C THR A 127 -55.31 -0.52 -48.01
N SER A 128 -55.18 -1.81 -48.41
CA SER A 128 -55.76 -3.14 -48.05
C SER A 128 -54.98 -4.29 -48.74
N ASN A 129 -55.05 -5.50 -48.19
CA ASN A 129 -54.94 -6.87 -48.76
C ASN A 129 -54.11 -7.17 -50.04
N LYS A 130 -53.17 -8.13 -49.94
CA LYS A 130 -53.15 -9.41 -50.71
C LYS A 130 -51.98 -10.34 -50.34
N ASP A 131 -52.30 -11.58 -49.97
CA ASP A 131 -51.45 -12.79 -50.01
C ASP A 131 -51.67 -13.54 -51.36
N PRO A 132 -51.07 -14.72 -51.70
CA PRO A 132 -50.17 -15.61 -50.92
C PRO A 132 -48.95 -16.26 -51.70
N ILE A 133 -48.14 -17.09 -50.99
CA ILE A 133 -47.61 -18.47 -51.29
C ILE A 133 -47.22 -18.84 -52.77
N PRO A 134 -46.12 -19.61 -53.10
CA PRO A 134 -45.47 -20.71 -52.34
C PRO A 134 -43.92 -20.82 -52.28
N GLU A 135 -43.45 -21.54 -51.24
CA GLU A 135 -42.72 -22.83 -51.23
C GLU A 135 -41.94 -23.37 -52.48
N LEU A 136 -40.77 -24.00 -52.22
CA LEU A 136 -40.21 -25.29 -52.74
C LEU A 136 -38.68 -25.32 -52.48
N GLN A 137 -38.13 -26.21 -51.62
CA GLN A 137 -37.59 -27.56 -51.91
C GLN A 137 -36.21 -27.57 -52.65
N LEU A 138 -35.25 -28.48 -52.41
CA LEU A 138 -35.26 -29.76 -51.66
C LEU A 138 -33.86 -30.19 -51.10
N ASN A 139 -33.88 -31.06 -50.08
CA ASN A 139 -32.95 -32.16 -49.75
C ASN A 139 -31.50 -31.97 -49.22
N GLU A 140 -31.30 -32.49 -47.98
CA GLU A 140 -30.49 -33.68 -47.62
C GLU A 140 -28.99 -33.77 -48.06
N LEU A 141 -28.02 -34.22 -47.24
CA LEU A 141 -28.04 -35.37 -46.31
C LEU A 141 -26.77 -35.39 -45.38
N PHE A 142 -26.73 -36.36 -44.45
CA PHE A 142 -25.63 -36.77 -43.55
C PHE A 142 -25.33 -35.94 -42.27
N ALA A 143 -24.80 -36.64 -41.27
CA ALA A 143 -24.76 -36.25 -39.85
C ALA A 143 -23.54 -36.86 -39.12
N SER A 144 -23.42 -36.60 -37.80
CA SER A 144 -22.33 -36.97 -36.88
C SER A 144 -21.01 -36.20 -37.09
N ASP A 145 -20.19 -35.89 -36.07
CA ASP A 145 -20.36 -36.10 -34.61
C ASP A 145 -19.81 -34.88 -33.81
N SER A 146 -20.14 -34.86 -32.52
CA SER A 146 -19.69 -33.94 -31.47
C SER A 146 -18.18 -34.04 -31.15
N GLY A 147 -17.56 -32.90 -30.77
CA GLY A 147 -16.09 -32.84 -30.64
C GLY A 147 -15.53 -31.63 -29.86
N ASP A 148 -15.72 -31.64 -28.53
CA ASP A 148 -14.86 -31.06 -27.49
C ASP A 148 -14.48 -29.55 -27.53
N ASP A 149 -15.31 -28.71 -26.89
CA ASP A 149 -15.05 -27.28 -26.63
C ASP A 149 -14.53 -27.09 -25.18
N ASN A 150 -13.20 -27.11 -24.99
CA ASN A 150 -12.58 -27.25 -23.65
C ASN A 150 -11.65 -26.09 -23.23
N MET A 151 -12.25 -25.05 -22.64
CA MET A 151 -11.52 -24.04 -21.85
C MET A 151 -11.34 -24.48 -20.39
N ASN A 152 -10.17 -24.24 -19.78
CA ASN A 152 -10.04 -23.76 -18.39
C ASN A 152 -8.57 -23.47 -18.01
N ASP A 153 -8.23 -22.23 -17.59
CA ASP A 153 -6.91 -21.92 -17.02
C ASP A 153 -7.03 -21.05 -15.75
N GLU A 154 -7.10 -21.71 -14.57
CA GLU A 154 -7.04 -21.07 -13.25
C GLU A 154 -6.07 -21.84 -12.34
N SER A 155 -4.91 -21.24 -12.02
CA SER A 155 -3.94 -21.77 -11.04
C SER A 155 -3.53 -20.66 -10.06
N ASP A 156 -4.23 -20.58 -8.93
CA ASP A 156 -4.17 -19.43 -8.01
C ASP A 156 -3.00 -19.55 -7.00
N GLY A 157 -1.79 -19.63 -7.54
CA GLY A 157 -0.51 -19.71 -6.82
C GLY A 157 0.43 -18.56 -7.21
N TYR A 158 0.54 -17.55 -6.34
CA TYR A 158 1.42 -16.38 -6.50
C TYR A 158 1.20 -15.59 -7.82
N SER A 159 0.23 -14.68 -7.82
CA SER A 159 0.21 -13.57 -8.78
C SER A 159 1.40 -12.63 -8.56
N SER A 160 2.52 -12.95 -9.20
CA SER A 160 3.54 -11.96 -9.56
C SER A 160 2.86 -10.89 -10.41
N ALA A 161 2.54 -9.75 -9.78
CA ALA A 161 1.76 -8.61 -10.27
C ALA A 161 1.38 -8.67 -11.77
N THR A 162 0.42 -9.52 -12.10
CA THR A 162 -0.26 -9.49 -13.39
C THR A 162 -1.09 -8.21 -13.39
N ASN A 163 -0.84 -7.33 -14.37
CA ASN A 163 -1.73 -6.20 -14.62
C ASN A 163 -3.15 -6.77 -14.73
N SER A 164 -4.12 -6.15 -14.05
CA SER A 164 -5.53 -6.41 -14.33
C SER A 164 -5.74 -6.25 -15.83
N SER A 165 -6.36 -7.24 -16.48
CA SER A 165 -6.56 -7.28 -17.93
C SER A 165 -7.40 -6.08 -18.40
N PHE A 166 -6.71 -4.98 -18.69
CA PHE A 166 -7.20 -3.97 -19.61
C PHE A 166 -7.16 -4.62 -20.99
N ASP A 167 -8.34 -5.05 -21.46
CA ASP A 167 -8.56 -5.84 -22.68
C ASP A 167 -7.49 -5.54 -23.75
N GLU A 168 -6.62 -6.53 -24.00
CA GLU A 168 -5.46 -6.41 -24.88
C GLU A 168 -5.87 -6.62 -26.34
N ASP A 169 -6.22 -5.53 -27.02
CA ASP A 169 -6.22 -5.50 -28.49
C ASP A 169 -5.52 -4.28 -29.08
N GLU A 170 -4.82 -4.60 -30.16
CA GLU A 170 -4.26 -3.83 -31.27
C GLU A 170 -3.76 -2.39 -31.06
N MET A 171 -2.46 -2.23 -31.35
CA MET A 171 -1.98 -1.13 -32.18
C MET A 171 -1.48 -1.72 -33.51
N SER A 172 -2.41 -1.99 -34.42
CA SER A 172 -2.13 -2.31 -35.82
C SER A 172 -1.84 -1.01 -36.60
N ASN A 173 -1.02 -1.08 -37.65
CA ASN A 173 -0.66 0.09 -38.47
C ASN A 173 -1.77 0.40 -39.49
N GLY A 174 -2.82 1.10 -39.06
CA GLY A 174 -3.81 1.72 -39.96
C GLY A 174 -3.34 3.09 -40.44
N THR A 175 -3.31 3.33 -41.75
CA THR A 175 -2.98 4.63 -42.35
C THR A 175 -4.18 5.58 -42.37
N ASN A 176 -3.99 6.82 -41.90
CA ASN A 176 -4.79 8.01 -42.18
C ASN A 176 -6.33 7.85 -42.28
N ALA A 177 -6.98 7.65 -41.13
CA ALA A 177 -8.33 8.14 -40.91
C ALA A 177 -8.35 8.89 -39.56
N MET A 178 -8.43 10.22 -39.59
CA MET A 178 -8.47 11.05 -38.38
C MET A 178 -9.93 11.21 -37.93
N GLU A 179 -10.52 10.15 -37.38
CA GLU A 179 -11.79 10.26 -36.67
C GLU A 179 -11.60 11.17 -35.44
N THR A 180 -12.15 12.38 -35.52
CA THR A 180 -12.22 13.30 -34.40
C THR A 180 -13.21 12.77 -33.36
N PHE A 181 -12.71 11.95 -32.45
CA PHE A 181 -13.42 11.63 -31.21
C PHE A 181 -13.79 12.92 -30.48
N GLU A 182 -15.07 13.27 -30.49
CA GLU A 182 -15.59 14.38 -29.70
C GLU A 182 -15.33 14.11 -28.22
N ILE A 183 -14.42 14.89 -27.64
CA ILE A 183 -14.24 14.95 -26.20
C ILE A 183 -15.47 15.68 -25.67
N THR A 184 -16.43 14.94 -25.11
CA THR A 184 -17.64 15.50 -24.53
C THR A 184 -17.32 16.67 -23.61
N SER A 185 -17.91 17.84 -23.93
CA SER A 185 -17.70 19.08 -23.19
C SER A 185 -18.37 19.00 -21.80
N GLY A 186 -17.70 19.53 -20.79
CA GLY A 186 -18.19 19.55 -19.41
C GLY A 186 -17.82 18.30 -18.59
N TYR A 187 -18.65 17.99 -17.59
CA TYR A 187 -18.38 16.98 -16.58
C TYR A 187 -18.66 15.54 -17.04
N TYR A 188 -17.73 14.62 -16.75
CA TYR A 188 -17.93 13.19 -16.95
C TYR A 188 -18.66 12.55 -15.75
N ASP A 189 -20.00 12.56 -15.76
CA ASP A 189 -20.79 11.80 -14.78
C ASP A 189 -20.72 10.29 -15.08
N ILE A 190 -20.51 9.45 -14.04
CA ILE A 190 -20.47 7.98 -14.19
C ILE A 190 -21.83 7.30 -14.06
N GLY A 191 -22.90 8.07 -13.88
CA GLY A 191 -24.25 7.59 -13.60
C GLY A 191 -24.42 7.12 -12.15
N ASP A 192 -25.56 6.51 -11.86
CA ASP A 192 -25.94 6.04 -10.53
C ASP A 192 -25.78 4.53 -10.35
N SER A 193 -25.62 4.08 -9.10
CA SER A 193 -25.46 2.67 -8.73
C SER A 193 -26.81 1.93 -8.68
N VAL A 194 -27.53 1.93 -9.81
CA VAL A 194 -28.89 1.37 -9.95
C VAL A 194 -28.91 -0.03 -10.56
N ILE A 195 -27.77 -0.56 -11.00
CA ILE A 195 -27.71 -1.84 -11.72
C ILE A 195 -27.46 -2.98 -10.73
N GLU A 196 -28.46 -3.83 -10.51
CA GLU A 196 -28.32 -5.00 -9.64
C GLU A 196 -27.52 -6.13 -10.29
N CYS A 197 -26.62 -6.75 -9.52
CA CYS A 197 -25.90 -7.93 -9.97
C CYS A 197 -26.81 -9.17 -9.95
N GLN A 198 -27.12 -9.69 -11.15
CA GLN A 198 -27.97 -10.88 -11.41
C GLN A 198 -27.71 -12.15 -10.56
N TYR A 199 -26.57 -12.24 -9.86
CA TYR A 199 -26.23 -13.38 -9.00
C TYR A 199 -26.44 -13.13 -7.50
N CYS A 200 -26.60 -11.87 -7.06
CA CYS A 200 -26.56 -11.55 -5.63
C CYS A 200 -27.22 -10.21 -5.20
N GLY A 201 -27.95 -9.51 -6.08
CA GLY A 201 -28.68 -8.28 -5.74
C GLY A 201 -27.80 -7.08 -5.35
N ALA A 202 -26.49 -7.14 -5.57
CA ALA A 202 -25.57 -6.04 -5.25
C ALA A 202 -25.72 -4.88 -6.23
N ASN A 203 -25.87 -3.67 -5.72
CA ASN A 203 -25.98 -2.44 -6.49
C ASN A 203 -24.61 -2.02 -7.06
N MET A 204 -24.53 -1.92 -8.39
CA MET A 204 -23.31 -1.64 -9.15
C MET A 204 -23.50 -0.42 -10.08
N TRP A 205 -22.39 0.23 -10.42
CA TRP A 205 -22.31 1.17 -11.53
C TRP A 205 -22.03 0.43 -12.85
N TYR A 206 -22.51 0.97 -13.97
CA TYR A 206 -22.28 0.38 -15.30
C TYR A 206 -20.79 0.22 -15.65
N SER A 207 -19.93 1.11 -15.14
CA SER A 207 -18.48 1.11 -15.35
C SER A 207 -17.71 0.11 -14.46
N GLU A 208 -18.40 -0.65 -13.61
CA GLU A 208 -17.84 -1.76 -12.81
C GLU A 208 -18.04 -3.15 -13.46
N ARG A 209 -18.68 -3.20 -14.65
CA ARG A 209 -18.84 -4.43 -15.44
C ARG A 209 -17.48 -5.04 -15.83
N LYS A 210 -17.42 -6.37 -15.97
CA LYS A 210 -16.21 -7.10 -16.39
C LYS A 210 -15.69 -6.60 -17.75
N ASN A 211 -16.49 -6.78 -18.80
CA ASN A 211 -16.08 -6.53 -20.18
C ASN A 211 -16.38 -5.07 -20.51
N LYS A 212 -15.38 -4.19 -20.41
CA LYS A 212 -15.59 -2.75 -20.65
C LYS A 212 -15.75 -2.43 -22.14
N CYS A 213 -15.08 -3.18 -23.01
CA CYS A 213 -15.07 -2.97 -24.47
C CYS A 213 -16.35 -3.35 -25.24
N ARG A 214 -17.44 -3.76 -24.57
CA ARG A 214 -18.76 -3.93 -25.21
C ARG A 214 -19.85 -3.21 -24.43
N HIS A 215 -20.80 -2.61 -25.14
CA HIS A 215 -22.06 -2.13 -24.57
C HIS A 215 -22.95 -3.34 -24.28
N ALA A 216 -22.91 -3.82 -23.04
CA ALA A 216 -23.76 -4.90 -22.58
C ALA A 216 -25.10 -4.33 -22.09
N SER A 217 -26.22 -4.85 -22.61
CA SER A 217 -27.56 -4.62 -22.05
C SER A 217 -27.72 -5.28 -20.68
N ASN A 218 -27.19 -6.50 -20.52
CA ASN A 218 -27.03 -7.18 -19.24
C ASN A 218 -25.54 -7.22 -18.81
N PRO A 219 -25.05 -6.23 -18.03
CA PRO A 219 -23.65 -6.17 -17.59
C PRO A 219 -23.34 -7.21 -16.50
N LYS A 220 -22.28 -8.00 -16.71
CA LYS A 220 -21.82 -9.03 -15.75
C LYS A 220 -20.73 -8.48 -14.81
N PHE A 221 -20.87 -8.76 -13.52
CA PHE A 221 -19.98 -8.26 -12.46
C PHE A 221 -19.19 -9.37 -11.76
N SER A 222 -18.08 -9.00 -11.11
CA SER A 222 -17.27 -9.90 -10.26
C SER A 222 -16.95 -9.35 -8.87
N MET A 223 -16.91 -8.02 -8.70
CA MET A 223 -16.47 -7.36 -7.46
C MET A 223 -17.26 -7.76 -6.20
N CYS A 224 -18.55 -8.07 -6.36
CA CYS A 224 -19.49 -8.41 -5.28
C CYS A 224 -19.52 -9.90 -4.90
N CYS A 225 -19.47 -10.82 -5.88
CA CYS A 225 -19.72 -12.25 -5.64
C CYS A 225 -18.87 -13.20 -6.51
N GLY A 226 -17.83 -12.70 -7.17
CA GLY A 226 -16.99 -13.52 -8.05
C GLY A 226 -17.74 -14.10 -9.26
N SER A 227 -18.76 -13.40 -9.77
CA SER A 227 -19.68 -13.90 -10.82
C SER A 227 -20.40 -15.20 -10.41
N GLY A 228 -21.17 -15.10 -9.32
CA GLY A 228 -21.99 -16.20 -8.78
C GLY A 228 -21.19 -17.32 -8.12
N LYS A 229 -19.92 -17.09 -7.79
CA LYS A 229 -19.03 -18.03 -7.08
C LYS A 229 -19.26 -17.98 -5.56
N VAL A 230 -19.52 -16.79 -5.02
CA VAL A 230 -19.83 -16.55 -3.61
C VAL A 230 -21.35 -16.55 -3.42
N GLN A 231 -21.83 -17.43 -2.54
CA GLN A 231 -23.18 -17.42 -2.01
C GLN A 231 -23.09 -17.33 -0.48
N LEU A 232 -23.80 -16.35 0.09
CA LEU A 232 -23.89 -16.13 1.53
C LEU A 232 -25.32 -15.70 1.89
N PRO A 233 -25.85 -16.11 3.06
CA PRO A 233 -27.12 -15.63 3.59
C PRO A 233 -27.08 -14.13 3.87
N LEU A 234 -28.15 -13.40 3.54
CA LEU A 234 -28.26 -11.94 3.74
C LEU A 234 -28.53 -11.59 5.21
N LEU A 235 -27.96 -10.47 5.69
CA LEU A 235 -28.20 -9.95 7.03
C LEU A 235 -29.66 -9.51 7.23
N LYS A 236 -30.25 -9.88 8.39
CA LYS A 236 -31.62 -9.52 8.79
C LYS A 236 -31.68 -8.08 9.33
N PRO A 237 -32.83 -7.37 9.22
CA PRO A 237 -33.00 -6.03 9.79
C PRO A 237 -32.63 -5.98 11.28
N ALA A 238 -32.01 -4.89 11.72
CA ALA A 238 -31.70 -4.69 13.13
C ALA A 238 -32.98 -4.61 13.99
N PRO A 239 -32.93 -4.99 15.29
CA PRO A 239 -34.03 -4.81 16.23
C PRO A 239 -34.51 -3.34 16.31
N LYS A 240 -35.79 -3.14 16.64
CA LYS A 240 -36.48 -1.83 16.58
C LYS A 240 -35.72 -0.69 17.28
N VAL A 241 -35.10 -0.97 18.43
CA VAL A 241 -34.27 -0.01 19.18
C VAL A 241 -33.08 0.48 18.35
N LEU A 242 -32.24 -0.43 17.87
CA LEU A 242 -31.08 -0.09 17.03
C LEU A 242 -31.50 0.46 15.66
N GLN A 243 -32.64 0.02 15.11
CA GLN A 243 -33.24 0.55 13.90
C GLN A 243 -33.57 2.05 14.03
N HIS A 244 -34.25 2.46 15.12
CA HIS A 244 -34.50 3.88 15.42
C HIS A 244 -33.18 4.65 15.57
N LEU A 245 -32.25 4.14 16.39
CA LEU A 245 -30.99 4.81 16.67
C LEU A 245 -30.10 4.98 15.43
N LEU A 246 -30.12 4.06 14.47
CA LEU A 246 -29.33 4.14 13.23
C LEU A 246 -29.97 4.97 12.11
N PHE A 247 -31.30 4.94 11.98
CA PHE A 247 -31.98 5.42 10.77
C PHE A 247 -32.86 6.66 10.96
N ASP A 248 -33.31 6.93 12.19
CA ASP A 248 -33.93 8.22 12.51
C ASP A 248 -32.85 9.31 12.49
N ASN A 249 -33.04 10.31 11.63
CA ASN A 249 -32.10 11.42 11.49
C ASN A 249 -32.61 12.71 12.14
N GLU A 250 -33.79 12.69 12.79
CA GLU A 250 -34.36 13.83 13.52
C GLU A 250 -34.35 13.69 15.04
N SER A 251 -34.56 12.48 15.57
CA SER A 251 -34.45 12.17 17.00
C SER A 251 -33.13 12.65 17.60
N CYS A 252 -33.22 13.40 18.70
CA CYS A 252 -32.05 13.83 19.48
C CYS A 252 -31.27 12.62 20.05
N GLU A 253 -31.99 11.55 20.40
CA GLU A 253 -31.41 10.30 20.89
C GLU A 253 -30.56 9.63 19.80
N SER A 254 -31.12 9.48 18.59
CA SER A 254 -30.41 8.94 17.43
C SER A 254 -29.24 9.83 17.00
N LYS A 255 -29.41 11.16 16.99
CA LYS A 255 -28.34 12.13 16.74
C LYS A 255 -27.17 11.98 17.74
N LYS A 256 -27.42 11.72 19.04
CA LYS A 256 -26.40 11.39 20.05
C LYS A 256 -25.72 10.05 19.75
N PHE A 257 -26.51 8.99 19.53
CA PHE A 257 -26.01 7.65 19.25
C PHE A 257 -25.06 7.62 18.05
N GLN A 258 -25.50 8.15 16.91
CA GLN A 258 -24.76 8.10 15.64
C GLN A 258 -23.42 8.85 15.69
N GLN A 259 -23.32 9.89 16.52
CA GLN A 259 -22.06 10.61 16.73
C GLN A 259 -21.05 9.77 17.53
N GLN A 260 -21.52 9.03 18.53
CA GLN A 260 -20.71 8.27 19.48
C GLN A 260 -20.80 6.75 19.30
N ILE A 261 -21.27 6.26 18.15
CA ILE A 261 -21.55 4.83 17.87
C ILE A 261 -20.37 3.89 18.17
N ARG A 262 -19.11 4.34 17.99
CA ARG A 262 -17.92 3.58 18.42
C ARG A 262 -17.86 3.37 19.93
N MET A 263 -18.25 4.36 20.73
CA MET A 263 -18.25 4.27 22.19
C MET A 263 -19.34 3.30 22.67
N TYR A 264 -20.57 3.43 22.16
CA TYR A 264 -21.65 2.49 22.47
C TYR A 264 -21.26 1.05 22.10
N ASN A 265 -20.66 0.82 20.93
CA ASN A 265 -20.20 -0.52 20.57
C ASN A 265 -19.08 -1.04 21.50
N VAL A 266 -18.17 -0.17 21.96
CA VAL A 266 -17.11 -0.57 22.91
C VAL A 266 -17.65 -0.87 24.32
N ILE A 267 -18.75 -0.22 24.74
CA ILE A 267 -19.46 -0.50 26.00
C ILE A 267 -20.09 -1.90 26.01
N PHE A 268 -20.45 -2.43 24.84
CA PHE A 268 -21.04 -3.76 24.68
C PHE A 268 -20.10 -4.83 24.11
N ALA A 269 -18.92 -4.46 23.60
CA ALA A 269 -17.99 -5.45 23.06
C ALA A 269 -17.57 -6.49 24.12
N PHE A 270 -17.63 -7.76 23.76
CA PHE A 270 -17.12 -8.87 24.57
C PHE A 270 -15.58 -8.88 24.59
N THR A 271 -14.95 -8.20 23.62
CA THR A 271 -13.50 -8.21 23.39
C THR A 271 -12.89 -6.82 23.41
N SER A 272 -11.65 -6.77 23.91
CA SER A 272 -10.75 -5.65 23.70
C SER A 272 -10.09 -5.75 22.31
N PRO A 273 -9.99 -4.65 21.53
CA PRO A 273 -9.53 -4.71 20.14
C PRO A 273 -8.01 -4.88 19.94
N GLY A 274 -7.21 -4.78 21.01
CA GLY A 274 -5.75 -4.94 21.00
C GLY A 274 -4.92 -3.90 20.21
N ALA A 275 -5.53 -3.18 19.27
CA ALA A 275 -4.87 -2.28 18.33
C ALA A 275 -4.50 -0.91 18.93
N LYS A 276 -3.35 -0.35 18.51
CA LYS A 276 -2.96 1.03 18.83
C LYS A 276 -3.60 2.01 17.84
N VAL A 277 -4.62 2.75 18.27
CA VAL A 277 -5.32 3.77 17.45
C VAL A 277 -4.54 5.09 17.45
N ASP A 278 -4.20 5.63 16.27
CA ASP A 278 -3.50 6.91 16.15
C ASP A 278 -4.46 8.09 16.03
N ASN A 279 -4.63 8.82 17.13
CA ASN A 279 -5.50 9.99 17.20
C ASN A 279 -4.84 11.30 16.74
N ARG A 280 -3.52 11.35 16.51
CA ARG A 280 -2.76 12.60 16.28
C ARG A 280 -3.21 13.41 15.06
N PHE A 281 -3.92 12.79 14.12
CA PHE A 281 -4.39 13.42 12.89
C PHE A 281 -5.86 13.86 12.90
N ASN A 282 -6.60 13.63 13.99
CA ASN A 282 -8.03 13.97 14.11
C ASN A 282 -8.29 15.34 14.80
N ASN A 283 -7.25 16.06 15.23
CA ASN A 283 -7.35 17.28 16.04
C ASN A 283 -7.57 18.57 15.22
N GLY A 284 -8.29 18.52 14.09
CA GLY A 284 -8.45 19.67 13.19
C GLY A 284 -9.81 19.71 12.47
N ARG A 285 -10.08 20.79 11.73
CA ARG A 285 -11.35 21.05 10.99
C ARG A 285 -11.58 20.11 9.78
N CYS A 286 -11.13 18.86 9.82
CA CYS A 286 -11.22 17.91 8.72
C CYS A 286 -12.10 16.71 9.09
N PRO A 287 -12.70 15.99 8.12
CA PRO A 287 -13.42 14.76 8.41
C PRO A 287 -12.53 13.75 9.16
N PRO A 288 -12.99 13.17 10.29
CA PRO A 288 -12.18 12.29 11.11
C PRO A 288 -11.94 10.95 10.43
N ASN A 289 -10.72 10.46 10.55
CA ASN A 289 -10.23 9.24 9.92
C ASN A 289 -9.87 8.19 10.99
N PHE A 290 -10.18 6.92 10.74
CA PHE A 290 -9.73 5.83 11.62
C PHE A 290 -8.37 5.31 11.15
N ARG A 291 -7.40 5.24 12.06
CA ARG A 291 -6.05 4.77 11.77
C ARG A 291 -5.54 3.92 12.92
N ILE A 292 -5.01 2.74 12.59
CA ILE A 292 -4.37 1.83 13.55
C ILE A 292 -2.90 1.61 13.18
N GLN A 293 -2.13 1.20 14.18
CA GLN A 293 -0.71 0.86 14.12
C GLN A 293 -0.48 -0.54 14.70
N GLY A 294 0.37 -1.34 14.04
CA GLY A 294 0.71 -2.69 14.49
C GLY A 294 -0.41 -3.70 14.24
N GLN A 295 -0.36 -4.84 14.94
CA GLN A 295 -1.35 -5.90 14.78
C GLN A 295 -2.67 -5.56 15.50
N SER A 296 -3.78 -5.51 14.76
CA SER A 296 -5.12 -5.69 15.35
C SER A 296 -5.22 -7.13 15.83
N CYS A 297 -5.70 -7.35 17.06
CA CYS A 297 -5.99 -8.69 17.57
C CYS A 297 -6.97 -8.61 18.75
N HIS A 298 -8.10 -9.30 18.63
CA HIS A 298 -9.10 -9.30 19.70
C HIS A 298 -8.65 -10.16 20.88
N ARG A 299 -8.86 -9.65 22.10
CA ARG A 299 -8.58 -10.39 23.33
C ARG A 299 -9.76 -10.37 24.29
N ILE A 300 -9.95 -11.50 24.97
CA ILE A 300 -10.99 -11.74 25.97
C ILE A 300 -10.33 -12.15 27.30
N GLY A 301 -10.94 -11.80 28.42
CA GLY A 301 -10.50 -12.18 29.77
C GLY A 301 -11.47 -13.14 30.44
N SER A 302 -11.18 -13.54 31.68
CA SER A 302 -12.05 -14.37 32.52
C SER A 302 -13.45 -13.78 32.72
N MET A 303 -14.42 -14.64 33.05
CA MET A 303 -15.83 -14.28 33.22
C MET A 303 -16.06 -13.21 34.30
N LEU A 304 -15.26 -13.24 35.37
CA LEU A 304 -15.24 -12.24 36.44
C LEU A 304 -13.91 -11.46 36.44
N PRO A 305 -13.89 -10.21 36.92
CA PRO A 305 -12.65 -9.46 37.18
C PRO A 305 -11.85 -10.08 38.33
N MET A 306 -10.56 -9.73 38.42
CA MET A 306 -9.74 -10.05 39.59
C MET A 306 -10.18 -9.19 40.81
N PRO A 307 -9.97 -9.66 42.06
CA PRO A 307 -10.27 -8.87 43.26
C PRO A 307 -9.68 -7.46 43.20
N GLY A 308 -10.49 -6.45 43.54
CA GLY A 308 -10.11 -5.04 43.50
C GLY A 308 -10.03 -4.41 42.10
N GLN A 309 -10.41 -5.11 41.02
CA GLN A 309 -10.43 -4.55 39.67
C GLN A 309 -11.86 -4.33 39.13
N ASN A 310 -12.08 -3.20 38.46
CA ASN A 310 -13.35 -2.90 37.79
C ASN A 310 -13.60 -3.84 36.59
N PRO A 311 -14.82 -4.36 36.39
CA PRO A 311 -15.18 -5.27 35.29
C PRO A 311 -15.03 -4.61 33.90
N ARG A 312 -14.66 -5.41 32.88
CA ARG A 312 -14.46 -4.93 31.50
C ARG A 312 -14.94 -5.92 30.45
N PHE A 313 -15.44 -5.39 29.32
CA PHE A 313 -15.85 -6.16 28.14
C PHE A 313 -16.82 -7.31 28.50
N ALA A 314 -16.49 -8.57 28.19
CA ALA A 314 -17.32 -9.74 28.50
C ALA A 314 -17.75 -9.84 29.98
N GLN A 315 -16.92 -9.37 30.92
CA GLN A 315 -17.23 -9.40 32.36
C GLN A 315 -18.48 -8.59 32.72
N LEU A 316 -18.81 -7.56 31.94
CA LEU A 316 -19.98 -6.70 32.15
C LEU A 316 -21.32 -7.40 31.82
N TYR A 317 -21.28 -8.64 31.35
CA TYR A 317 -22.46 -9.50 31.20
C TYR A 317 -22.67 -10.46 32.39
N VAL A 318 -21.67 -10.60 33.28
CA VAL A 318 -21.60 -11.62 34.33
C VAL A 318 -21.47 -11.02 35.73
N TYR A 319 -20.54 -10.09 35.92
CA TYR A 319 -20.26 -9.45 37.21
C TYR A 319 -21.29 -8.35 37.51
N ASP A 320 -21.87 -8.38 38.73
CA ASP A 320 -22.74 -7.32 39.29
C ASP A 320 -23.73 -6.76 38.27
N THR A 321 -24.68 -7.60 37.87
CA THR A 321 -25.63 -7.24 36.81
C THR A 321 -26.80 -6.41 37.29
N GLU A 322 -26.96 -6.23 38.61
CA GLU A 322 -27.90 -5.27 39.19
C GLU A 322 -27.43 -3.84 38.91
N ASN A 323 -26.14 -3.56 39.15
CA ASN A 323 -25.52 -2.28 38.85
C ASN A 323 -24.88 -2.25 37.45
N GLU A 324 -25.31 -3.10 36.51
CA GLU A 324 -24.66 -3.27 35.20
C GLU A 324 -24.50 -1.94 34.45
N ILE A 325 -25.53 -1.09 34.45
CA ILE A 325 -25.51 0.18 33.73
C ILE A 325 -24.52 1.15 34.39
N GLU A 326 -24.43 1.15 35.72
CA GLU A 326 -23.40 1.91 36.47
C GLU A 326 -22.00 1.40 36.13
N ASN A 327 -21.78 0.09 36.15
CA ASN A 327 -20.52 -0.58 35.84
C ASN A 327 -20.06 -0.33 34.38
N ARG A 328 -20.99 -0.47 33.42
CA ARG A 328 -20.79 -0.15 32.00
C ARG A 328 -20.47 1.33 31.78
N MET A 329 -21.00 2.24 32.60
CA MET A 329 -20.64 3.66 32.55
C MET A 329 -19.32 3.97 33.29
N HIS A 330 -19.02 3.28 34.39
CA HIS A 330 -17.87 3.54 35.27
C HIS A 330 -16.55 3.49 34.50
N GLY A 331 -16.36 2.46 33.67
CA GLY A 331 -15.16 2.30 32.82
C GLY A 331 -14.91 3.43 31.82
N PHE A 332 -15.88 4.35 31.62
CA PHE A 332 -15.83 5.41 30.61
C PHE A 332 -16.18 6.81 31.16
N ARG A 333 -16.30 6.99 32.50
CA ARG A 333 -16.73 8.25 33.17
C ARG A 333 -15.94 9.52 32.79
N SER A 334 -14.79 9.41 32.13
CA SER A 334 -13.96 10.55 31.67
C SER A 334 -14.37 11.17 30.32
N LYS A 335 -15.48 10.76 29.69
CA LYS A 335 -15.92 11.25 28.37
C LYS A 335 -17.38 11.67 28.34
N SER A 336 -17.60 12.99 28.40
CA SER A 336 -18.90 13.68 28.55
C SER A 336 -19.80 13.63 27.30
N GLY A 337 -20.23 12.44 26.86
CA GLY A 337 -21.08 12.30 25.67
C GLY A 337 -21.81 10.97 25.48
N VAL A 338 -21.83 10.09 26.48
CA VAL A 338 -22.62 8.84 26.47
C VAL A 338 -23.91 9.07 27.25
N ASP A 339 -25.04 8.64 26.69
CA ASP A 339 -26.37 8.79 27.27
C ASP A 339 -26.81 7.46 27.93
N VAL A 340 -27.09 7.52 29.23
CA VAL A 340 -27.40 6.35 30.06
C VAL A 340 -28.67 5.63 29.58
N ASN A 341 -29.65 6.37 29.03
CA ASN A 341 -30.89 5.77 28.55
C ASN A 341 -30.68 4.97 27.26
N ILE A 342 -29.75 5.42 26.41
CA ILE A 342 -29.33 4.68 25.21
C ILE A 342 -28.57 3.41 25.61
N VAL A 343 -27.71 3.47 26.63
CA VAL A 343 -27.03 2.27 27.17
C VAL A 343 -28.05 1.27 27.72
N ARG A 344 -29.06 1.70 28.49
CA ARG A 344 -30.09 0.81 29.04
C ARG A 344 -30.86 0.07 27.94
N LYS A 345 -31.45 0.81 26.99
CA LYS A 345 -32.19 0.26 25.83
C LYS A 345 -31.36 -0.71 24.99
N LEU A 346 -30.06 -0.43 24.80
CA LEU A 346 -29.17 -1.32 24.06
C LEU A 346 -28.79 -2.58 24.84
N SER A 347 -28.70 -2.52 26.18
CA SER A 347 -28.45 -3.71 27.01
C SER A 347 -29.65 -4.65 27.01
N GLU A 348 -30.85 -4.10 27.17
CA GLU A 348 -32.13 -4.83 27.06
C GLU A 348 -32.25 -5.53 25.69
N MET A 349 -32.08 -4.78 24.60
CA MET A 349 -32.12 -5.28 23.23
C MET A 349 -31.08 -6.37 22.94
N LEU A 350 -29.84 -6.22 23.44
CA LEU A 350 -28.81 -7.24 23.25
C LEU A 350 -29.09 -8.50 24.10
N TYR A 351 -29.70 -8.37 25.28
CA TYR A 351 -30.12 -9.53 26.06
C TYR A 351 -31.25 -10.32 25.38
N GLU A 352 -32.24 -9.63 24.81
CA GLU A 352 -33.38 -10.25 24.10
C GLU A 352 -32.95 -10.98 22.82
N HIS A 353 -31.92 -10.50 22.11
CA HIS A 353 -31.64 -10.93 20.73
C HIS A 353 -30.25 -11.48 20.45
N ASN A 354 -29.23 -11.20 21.27
CA ASN A 354 -27.84 -11.55 20.96
C ASN A 354 -27.45 -12.86 21.64
N VAL A 355 -27.23 -13.93 20.86
CA VAL A 355 -26.93 -15.25 21.44
C VAL A 355 -25.61 -15.32 22.22
N HIS A 356 -24.68 -14.38 21.99
CA HIS A 356 -23.48 -14.24 22.82
C HIS A 356 -23.79 -13.54 24.16
N ALA A 357 -24.65 -12.52 24.18
CA ALA A 357 -25.09 -11.92 25.44
C ALA A 357 -25.84 -12.96 26.30
N GLN A 358 -26.66 -13.78 25.66
CA GLN A 358 -27.40 -14.87 26.30
C GLN A 358 -26.47 -15.95 26.86
N SER A 359 -25.42 -16.39 26.14
CA SER A 359 -24.50 -17.40 26.66
C SER A 359 -23.70 -16.93 27.88
N PHE A 360 -23.26 -15.66 27.92
CA PHE A 360 -22.62 -15.09 29.11
C PHE A 360 -23.61 -14.91 30.29
N ARG A 361 -24.90 -14.70 30.02
CA ARG A 361 -25.94 -14.65 31.07
C ARG A 361 -26.24 -16.02 31.66
N MET A 362 -26.35 -17.07 30.84
CA MET A 362 -26.44 -18.45 31.35
C MET A 362 -25.22 -18.82 32.22
N ALA A 363 -24.04 -18.31 31.88
CA ALA A 363 -22.84 -18.48 32.71
C ALA A 363 -22.92 -17.70 34.05
N ARG A 364 -23.53 -16.51 34.08
CA ARG A 364 -23.84 -15.78 35.32
C ARG A 364 -24.79 -16.58 36.20
N ASP A 365 -25.92 -17.01 35.64
CA ASP A 365 -27.00 -17.64 36.40
C ASP A 365 -26.47 -18.90 37.10
N ARG A 366 -25.70 -19.72 36.37
CA ARG A 366 -25.02 -20.91 36.90
C ARG A 366 -23.81 -20.62 37.82
N LEU A 367 -23.37 -19.37 37.93
CA LEU A 367 -22.38 -18.91 38.94
C LEU A 367 -23.04 -18.36 40.22
N CYS A 368 -24.32 -18.00 40.16
CA CYS A 368 -25.12 -17.58 41.33
C CYS A 368 -25.72 -18.79 42.08
N GLU A 369 -25.84 -19.94 41.43
CA GLU A 369 -26.24 -21.20 42.04
C GLU A 369 -25.14 -21.77 42.97
N GLU A 370 -25.53 -22.20 44.17
CA GLU A 370 -24.60 -22.75 45.15
C GLU A 370 -23.93 -24.05 44.67
N GLY A 371 -22.66 -24.25 45.06
CA GLY A 371 -21.88 -25.46 44.77
C GLY A 371 -21.01 -25.43 43.50
N VAL A 372 -21.14 -24.42 42.63
CA VAL A 372 -20.36 -24.37 41.35
C VAL A 372 -19.01 -23.65 41.51
N SER A 373 -17.99 -24.41 41.91
CA SER A 373 -16.61 -23.90 42.07
C SER A 373 -15.93 -23.61 40.72
N ASP A 374 -15.80 -24.63 39.86
CA ASP A 374 -15.03 -24.61 38.60
C ASP A 374 -15.94 -24.61 37.35
N LEU A 375 -16.60 -23.48 37.09
CA LEU A 375 -17.34 -23.25 35.84
C LEU A 375 -16.41 -22.67 34.76
N LYS A 376 -16.46 -23.27 33.57
CA LYS A 376 -15.74 -22.83 32.37
C LYS A 376 -16.74 -22.64 31.22
N LEU A 377 -16.72 -21.49 30.55
CA LEU A 377 -17.54 -21.21 29.37
C LEU A 377 -16.72 -21.48 28.10
N ARG A 378 -17.04 -22.57 27.40
CA ARG A 378 -16.46 -22.91 26.10
C ARG A 378 -17.20 -22.14 25.01
N LEU A 379 -16.55 -21.14 24.43
CA LEU A 379 -17.02 -20.49 23.20
C LEU A 379 -16.62 -21.35 22.00
N ILE A 380 -17.60 -21.69 21.16
CA ILE A 380 -17.46 -22.68 20.09
C ILE A 380 -17.10 -21.96 18.77
N SER A 381 -16.04 -22.41 18.11
CA SER A 381 -15.58 -21.84 16.83
C SER A 381 -16.20 -22.51 15.61
N GLU A 382 -16.43 -23.82 15.65
CA GLU A 382 -16.99 -24.60 14.52
C GLU A 382 -18.53 -24.48 14.46
N ARG A 383 -19.10 -24.75 13.29
CA ARG A 383 -20.56 -24.71 13.04
C ARG A 383 -20.94 -25.88 12.17
N ARG A 384 -21.93 -26.66 12.59
CA ARG A 384 -22.42 -27.84 11.84
C ARG A 384 -23.28 -27.46 10.63
N ASN A 385 -23.88 -26.26 10.64
CA ASN A 385 -24.80 -25.76 9.62
C ASN A 385 -24.08 -25.07 8.43
N ASP A 386 -24.56 -25.29 7.19
CA ASP A 386 -23.95 -24.72 5.98
C ASP A 386 -24.00 -23.17 5.98
N GLY A 387 -22.82 -22.54 6.02
CA GLY A 387 -22.66 -21.08 5.99
C GLY A 387 -23.01 -20.42 4.65
N ARG A 388 -23.34 -21.18 3.61
CA ARG A 388 -24.00 -20.69 2.38
C ARG A 388 -25.49 -20.40 2.58
N ILE A 389 -26.09 -20.89 3.67
CA ILE A 389 -27.54 -20.88 3.93
C ILE A 389 -27.89 -20.24 5.29
N TYR A 390 -27.13 -20.53 6.36
CA TYR A 390 -27.48 -20.12 7.74
C TYR A 390 -26.51 -19.06 8.32
N ASN A 391 -27.03 -17.87 8.69
CA ASN A 391 -26.25 -16.77 9.31
C ASN A 391 -26.42 -16.64 10.82
N GLN A 392 -27.62 -16.88 11.35
CA GLN A 392 -27.90 -16.80 12.78
C GLN A 392 -27.63 -18.16 13.43
N PRO A 393 -26.69 -18.25 14.38
CA PRO A 393 -26.53 -19.42 15.25
C PRO A 393 -27.45 -19.32 16.47
N THR A 394 -27.66 -20.45 17.15
CA THR A 394 -28.35 -20.56 18.45
C THR A 394 -27.36 -20.49 19.62
N VAL A 395 -27.83 -20.33 20.86
CA VAL A 395 -26.97 -20.19 22.05
C VAL A 395 -26.06 -21.42 22.24
N SER A 396 -26.60 -22.62 22.03
CA SER A 396 -25.85 -23.90 22.11
C SER A 396 -24.90 -24.15 20.94
N GLU A 397 -25.03 -23.44 19.82
CA GLU A 397 -24.07 -23.47 18.71
C GLU A 397 -22.89 -22.52 18.91
N VAL A 398 -23.04 -21.48 19.75
CA VAL A 398 -21.98 -20.49 20.03
C VAL A 398 -21.24 -20.74 21.33
N ALA A 399 -21.84 -21.44 22.29
CA ALA A 399 -21.22 -21.72 23.57
C ALA A 399 -21.77 -22.97 24.28
N ALA A 400 -20.95 -23.55 25.16
CA ALA A 400 -21.33 -24.59 26.12
C ALA A 400 -20.74 -24.27 27.51
N LEU A 401 -21.45 -24.68 28.56
CA LEU A 401 -20.93 -24.66 29.93
C LEU A 401 -20.26 -26.00 30.25
N ILE A 402 -19.10 -25.94 30.91
CA ILE A 402 -18.32 -27.10 31.36
C ILE A 402 -18.03 -26.93 32.85
N VAL A 403 -18.10 -28.03 33.59
CA VAL A 403 -17.70 -28.12 34.99
C VAL A 403 -16.60 -29.20 35.08
N GLY A 404 -15.45 -28.88 35.67
CA GLY A 404 -14.29 -29.77 35.68
C GLY A 404 -13.41 -29.68 34.42
N ASP A 405 -12.63 -30.72 34.16
CA ASP A 405 -11.58 -30.71 33.13
C ASP A 405 -12.07 -30.80 31.68
N VAL A 406 -11.18 -30.48 30.74
CA VAL A 406 -11.55 -30.04 29.37
C VAL A 406 -10.81 -30.83 28.29
N ASP A 407 -10.93 -32.15 28.32
CA ASP A 407 -10.21 -33.06 27.40
C ASP A 407 -10.71 -33.02 25.93
N THR A 408 -11.83 -32.34 25.67
CA THR A 408 -12.54 -32.36 24.37
C THR A 408 -12.65 -31.01 23.66
N ALA A 409 -11.86 -30.01 24.06
CA ALA A 409 -11.83 -28.70 23.40
C ALA A 409 -11.14 -28.76 22.02
N GLU A 410 -11.75 -28.13 21.00
CA GLU A 410 -11.08 -27.98 19.70
C GLU A 410 -10.02 -26.87 19.73
N LYS A 411 -8.98 -27.00 18.90
CA LYS A 411 -7.84 -26.06 18.78
C LYS A 411 -8.19 -24.62 18.37
N ARG A 412 -9.47 -24.30 18.20
CA ARG A 412 -9.99 -22.94 17.92
C ARG A 412 -11.05 -22.47 18.91
N ASP A 413 -11.57 -23.34 19.77
CA ASP A 413 -12.52 -22.96 20.81
C ASP A 413 -11.80 -22.16 21.91
N ILE A 414 -12.56 -21.35 22.65
CA ILE A 414 -12.01 -20.46 23.68
C ILE A 414 -12.61 -20.84 25.03
N ILE A 415 -11.78 -21.22 25.98
CA ILE A 415 -12.20 -21.64 27.32
C ILE A 415 -12.08 -20.45 28.26
N VAL A 416 -13.19 -19.76 28.48
CA VAL A 416 -13.27 -18.62 29.40
C VAL A 416 -13.46 -19.15 30.82
N GLN A 417 -12.41 -19.03 31.63
CA GLN A 417 -12.41 -19.45 33.05
C GLN A 417 -13.12 -18.41 33.95
N LYS A 418 -13.52 -18.83 35.15
CA LYS A 418 -14.17 -18.00 36.18
C LYS A 418 -13.36 -16.74 36.51
N GLN A 419 -12.12 -16.90 36.96
CA GLN A 419 -11.12 -15.83 37.17
C GLN A 419 -9.73 -16.37 36.78
N CYS A 420 -8.95 -15.62 36.00
CA CYS A 420 -7.57 -16.02 35.67
C CYS A 420 -6.56 -14.88 35.44
N GLY A 421 -7.00 -13.62 35.39
CA GLY A 421 -6.13 -12.44 35.22
C GLY A 421 -5.51 -12.26 33.83
N GLU A 422 -5.30 -13.34 33.08
CA GLU A 422 -4.76 -13.31 31.71
C GLU A 422 -5.78 -12.89 30.65
N LEU A 423 -5.27 -12.44 29.50
CA LEU A 423 -6.07 -12.07 28.32
C LEU A 423 -5.77 -13.01 27.15
N GLN A 424 -6.65 -13.98 26.93
CA GLN A 424 -6.56 -14.90 25.80
C GLN A 424 -6.78 -14.16 24.46
N ARG A 425 -5.97 -14.49 23.44
CA ARG A 425 -6.11 -13.96 22.08
C ARG A 425 -7.12 -14.80 21.31
N ILE A 426 -8.12 -14.16 20.70
CA ILE A 426 -9.02 -14.78 19.76
C ILE A 426 -8.32 -14.91 18.40
N ASP A 427 -8.43 -16.08 17.76
CA ASP A 427 -7.94 -16.28 16.40
C ASP A 427 -8.87 -15.59 15.38
N GLU A 428 -8.31 -14.93 14.37
CA GLU A 428 -9.05 -14.25 13.30
C GLU A 428 -9.90 -15.19 12.43
N TYR A 429 -9.74 -16.51 12.57
CA TYR A 429 -10.59 -17.55 11.99
C TYR A 429 -11.71 -18.07 12.91
N HIS A 430 -11.79 -17.58 14.17
CA HIS A 430 -12.92 -17.90 15.04
C HIS A 430 -14.19 -17.28 14.46
N THR A 431 -15.23 -18.08 14.25
CA THR A 431 -16.42 -17.64 13.50
C THR A 431 -17.06 -16.36 14.09
N SER A 432 -17.12 -16.26 15.42
CA SER A 432 -17.64 -15.08 16.13
C SER A 432 -16.63 -13.94 16.36
N TYR A 433 -15.42 -13.96 15.77
CA TYR A 433 -14.36 -12.94 15.97
C TYR A 433 -14.86 -11.49 15.77
N LEU A 434 -15.73 -11.29 14.77
CA LEU A 434 -16.36 -10.01 14.47
C LEU A 434 -17.61 -9.74 15.34
N GLY A 435 -18.42 -10.76 15.64
CA GLY A 435 -19.58 -10.62 16.52
C GLY A 435 -19.20 -10.15 17.93
N TYR A 436 -18.14 -10.73 18.51
CA TYR A 436 -17.63 -10.34 19.83
C TYR A 436 -17.10 -8.90 19.89
N GLN A 437 -16.55 -8.37 18.80
CA GLN A 437 -16.00 -7.01 18.77
C GLN A 437 -17.03 -5.97 18.33
N TYR A 438 -18.03 -6.36 17.54
CA TYR A 438 -19.03 -5.49 16.95
C TYR A 438 -20.49 -5.91 17.23
N PRO A 439 -20.96 -6.04 18.49
CA PRO A 439 -22.35 -6.40 18.78
C PRO A 439 -23.40 -5.45 18.21
N LEU A 440 -23.04 -4.20 17.89
CA LEU A 440 -23.96 -3.24 17.23
C LEU A 440 -23.92 -3.30 15.70
N LEU A 441 -23.04 -4.13 15.11
CA LEU A 441 -23.09 -4.50 13.68
C LEU A 441 -23.71 -5.89 13.48
N PHE A 442 -23.58 -6.77 14.47
CA PHE A 442 -24.12 -8.13 14.52
C PHE A 442 -25.05 -8.28 15.74
N PRO A 443 -26.23 -7.61 15.73
CA PRO A 443 -27.10 -7.51 16.91
C PRO A 443 -27.67 -8.86 17.37
N TYR A 444 -27.74 -9.86 16.50
CA TYR A 444 -28.20 -11.21 16.84
C TYR A 444 -27.05 -12.15 17.24
N GLY A 445 -25.80 -11.71 17.15
CA GLY A 445 -24.63 -12.58 17.25
C GLY A 445 -24.38 -13.35 15.95
N GLU A 446 -24.73 -12.76 14.79
CA GLU A 446 -24.53 -13.42 13.50
C GLU A 446 -23.05 -13.72 13.22
N ASP A 447 -22.84 -14.85 12.56
CA ASP A 447 -21.50 -15.36 12.30
C ASP A 447 -20.72 -14.52 11.27
N GLY A 448 -19.43 -14.32 11.55
CA GLY A 448 -18.50 -13.60 10.71
C GLY A 448 -17.99 -14.44 9.54
N TYR A 449 -16.68 -14.43 9.32
CA TYR A 449 -16.03 -15.31 8.35
C TYR A 449 -15.94 -16.75 8.89
N ARG A 450 -16.54 -17.71 8.17
CA ARG A 450 -16.40 -19.16 8.42
C ARG A 450 -15.39 -19.77 7.42
N PRO A 451 -14.25 -20.35 7.86
CA PRO A 451 -13.20 -20.86 6.97
C PRO A 451 -13.57 -22.15 6.20
N ASN A 452 -14.61 -22.86 6.62
CA ASN A 452 -15.03 -24.14 6.02
C ASN A 452 -16.09 -23.97 4.91
N VAL A 453 -16.59 -22.76 4.65
CA VAL A 453 -17.63 -22.49 3.64
C VAL A 453 -17.10 -22.75 2.23
N ARG A 454 -17.72 -23.72 1.52
CA ARG A 454 -17.45 -24.00 0.10
C ARG A 454 -17.96 -22.85 -0.78
N HIS A 455 -17.51 -22.77 -2.04
CA HIS A 455 -18.14 -21.86 -3.00
C HIS A 455 -19.51 -22.41 -3.45
N ARG A 456 -20.23 -21.69 -4.32
CA ARG A 456 -21.35 -22.27 -5.05
C ARG A 456 -20.79 -23.25 -6.07
N ASP A 457 -21.15 -24.51 -5.93
CA ASP A 457 -20.82 -25.55 -6.90
C ASP A 457 -21.52 -25.24 -8.23
N LYS A 458 -20.74 -25.16 -9.31
CA LYS A 458 -21.22 -25.05 -10.69
C LYS A 458 -21.04 -26.43 -11.31
N GLY A 459 -22.05 -26.94 -12.01
CA GLY A 459 -22.18 -28.34 -12.45
C GLY A 459 -21.20 -28.85 -13.50
N THR A 460 -19.95 -28.39 -13.50
CA THR A 460 -18.84 -29.05 -14.19
C THR A 460 -18.42 -30.29 -13.38
N ASN A 461 -18.25 -31.45 -14.03
CA ASN A 461 -17.99 -32.77 -13.42
C ASN A 461 -16.59 -32.91 -12.78
N ILE A 462 -16.26 -32.07 -11.80
CA ILE A 462 -15.06 -32.20 -10.98
C ILE A 462 -15.38 -33.22 -9.87
N ARG A 463 -14.89 -34.45 -10.01
CA ARG A 463 -15.08 -35.55 -9.04
C ARG A 463 -14.67 -35.08 -7.64
N HIS A 464 -15.53 -35.31 -6.65
CA HIS A 464 -15.27 -34.93 -5.26
C HIS A 464 -14.13 -35.78 -4.69
N PHE A 465 -13.01 -35.12 -4.35
CA PHE A 465 -11.86 -35.73 -3.68
C PHE A 465 -11.57 -34.97 -2.37
N THR A 466 -12.50 -35.05 -1.42
CA THR A 466 -12.33 -34.50 -0.05
C THR A 466 -12.35 -35.55 1.06
N ASP A 467 -12.74 -36.79 0.75
CA ASP A 467 -13.12 -37.80 1.75
C ASP A 467 -12.48 -39.16 1.45
N ILE A 468 -11.23 -39.16 0.97
CA ILE A 468 -10.37 -40.34 1.02
C ILE A 468 -9.78 -40.43 2.44
N THR A 469 -10.39 -41.30 3.24
CA THR A 469 -9.78 -41.85 4.46
C THR A 469 -8.53 -42.67 4.11
N LEU A 470 -7.64 -42.86 5.08
CA LEU A 470 -6.36 -43.58 4.91
C LEU A 470 -6.57 -45.10 4.83
N SER A 471 -7.12 -45.57 3.71
CA SER A 471 -7.28 -46.97 3.34
C SER A 471 -7.08 -47.14 1.83
N GLU A 472 -6.47 -48.26 1.44
CA GLU A 472 -6.31 -48.70 0.03
C GLU A 472 -5.46 -47.80 -0.87
N GLN A 473 -4.14 -47.88 -0.68
CA GLN A 473 -3.20 -47.65 -1.76
C GLN A 473 -3.39 -48.74 -2.84
N ASN A 474 -3.95 -48.39 -4.02
CA ASN A 474 -3.61 -49.03 -5.30
C ASN A 474 -4.30 -48.37 -6.50
N ASN A 475 -3.94 -47.12 -6.80
CA ASN A 475 -3.86 -46.70 -8.19
C ASN A 475 -2.82 -45.59 -8.39
N LYS A 476 -1.90 -45.80 -9.33
CA LYS A 476 -1.03 -44.73 -9.85
C LYS A 476 -1.72 -44.09 -11.05
N ASP A 477 -1.09 -43.08 -11.64
CA ASP A 477 -1.48 -42.49 -12.93
C ASP A 477 -2.76 -41.63 -12.95
N ILE A 478 -2.94 -40.80 -11.90
CA ILE A 478 -3.61 -39.50 -12.03
C ILE A 478 -2.55 -38.39 -11.91
N PRO A 479 -2.40 -37.49 -12.91
CA PRO A 479 -1.47 -36.36 -12.82
C PRO A 479 -1.80 -35.44 -11.64
N TRP A 480 -0.80 -35.17 -10.81
CA TRP A 480 -0.91 -34.28 -9.64
C TRP A 480 -1.40 -32.85 -9.99
N GLU A 481 -1.22 -32.41 -11.23
CA GLU A 481 -1.45 -31.02 -11.64
C GLU A 481 -2.93 -30.62 -11.83
N GLU A 482 -3.87 -31.57 -11.89
CA GLU A 482 -5.31 -31.26 -11.83
C GLU A 482 -5.82 -31.02 -10.39
N ALA A 483 -5.01 -31.33 -9.38
CA ALA A 483 -5.44 -31.30 -7.99
C ALA A 483 -5.60 -29.87 -7.42
N ILE A 484 -6.71 -29.67 -6.70
CA ILE A 484 -6.96 -28.53 -5.79
C ILE A 484 -7.15 -27.14 -6.48
N LYS A 485 -8.19 -27.01 -7.32
CA LYS A 485 -8.88 -25.71 -7.43
C LYS A 485 -9.50 -25.34 -6.06
N ARG A 486 -9.27 -24.12 -5.56
CA ARG A 486 -9.73 -23.68 -4.22
C ARG A 486 -11.26 -23.52 -4.17
N ASN A 487 -11.99 -24.59 -3.78
CA ASN A 487 -13.43 -24.56 -3.50
C ASN A 487 -13.75 -24.19 -2.02
N ARG A 488 -13.14 -23.12 -1.49
CA ARG A 488 -13.48 -22.53 -0.19
C ARG A 488 -13.37 -21.00 -0.19
N LEU A 489 -14.33 -20.35 0.45
CA LEU A 489 -14.47 -18.91 0.57
C LEU A 489 -13.28 -18.28 1.30
N THR A 490 -12.75 -17.17 0.78
CA THR A 490 -11.69 -16.38 1.45
C THR A 490 -12.27 -15.22 2.28
N ILE A 491 -11.52 -14.73 3.28
CA ILE A 491 -11.90 -13.52 4.07
C ILE A 491 -12.22 -12.34 3.14
N ARG A 492 -11.42 -12.18 2.08
CA ARG A 492 -11.60 -11.13 1.08
C ARG A 492 -12.92 -11.26 0.31
N GLU A 493 -13.28 -12.47 -0.13
CA GLU A 493 -14.54 -12.72 -0.84
C GLU A 493 -15.76 -12.50 0.08
N TRP A 494 -15.66 -12.88 1.36
CA TRP A 494 -16.69 -12.60 2.38
C TRP A 494 -16.87 -11.09 2.60
N LEU A 495 -15.78 -10.34 2.81
CA LEU A 495 -15.81 -8.89 2.97
C LEU A 495 -16.36 -8.19 1.71
N ALA A 496 -15.85 -8.56 0.53
CA ALA A 496 -16.26 -7.95 -0.75
C ALA A 496 -17.73 -8.22 -1.12
N PHE A 497 -18.33 -9.28 -0.55
CA PHE A 497 -19.78 -9.54 -0.59
C PHE A 497 -20.54 -8.68 0.43
N ARG A 498 -20.08 -8.63 1.69
CA ARG A 498 -20.77 -7.95 2.81
C ARG A 498 -20.78 -6.43 2.72
N ILE A 499 -19.81 -5.81 2.06
CA ILE A 499 -19.72 -4.33 1.96
C ILE A 499 -20.47 -3.74 0.76
N GLN A 500 -21.30 -4.53 0.08
CA GLN A 500 -22.14 -4.09 -1.03
C GLN A 500 -23.53 -3.68 -0.53
N SER A 501 -24.04 -2.54 -1.01
CA SER A 501 -25.47 -2.22 -0.85
C SER A 501 -26.32 -3.16 -1.72
N ARG A 502 -27.46 -3.59 -1.17
CA ARG A 502 -28.50 -4.41 -1.82
C ARG A 502 -29.86 -3.87 -1.41
N SER A 503 -30.86 -4.01 -2.29
CA SER A 503 -32.26 -3.71 -2.00
C SER A 503 -32.85 -4.61 -0.90
N ASN A 504 -32.39 -5.85 -0.80
CA ASN A 504 -32.94 -6.90 0.06
C ASN A 504 -32.05 -7.34 1.24
N GLU A 505 -31.00 -6.59 1.60
CA GLU A 505 -30.14 -6.88 2.76
C GLU A 505 -30.12 -5.71 3.76
N ALA A 506 -30.06 -6.04 5.06
CA ALA A 506 -30.10 -5.04 6.12
C ALA A 506 -28.93 -4.04 6.08
N GLN A 507 -29.27 -2.75 6.08
CA GLN A 507 -28.32 -1.66 5.97
C GLN A 507 -27.62 -1.30 7.30
N THR A 508 -27.77 -2.13 8.35
CA THR A 508 -27.16 -1.97 9.68
C THR A 508 -25.65 -1.73 9.58
N LEU A 509 -24.95 -2.61 8.84
CA LEU A 509 -23.51 -2.52 8.63
C LEU A 509 -23.12 -1.22 7.90
N LEU A 510 -23.79 -0.92 6.79
CA LEU A 510 -23.38 0.14 5.87
C LEU A 510 -23.75 1.56 6.34
N ARG A 511 -24.79 1.71 7.19
CA ARG A 511 -25.18 3.01 7.77
C ARG A 511 -24.58 3.26 9.16
N SER A 512 -23.75 2.36 9.69
CA SER A 512 -23.07 2.51 10.99
C SER A 512 -21.88 3.51 11.00
N ARG A 513 -21.80 4.41 10.03
CA ARG A 513 -20.91 5.60 9.97
C ARG A 513 -19.47 5.32 10.46
N ARG A 514 -19.10 5.89 11.62
CA ARG A 514 -17.77 5.75 12.23
C ARG A 514 -17.45 4.29 12.61
N LEU A 515 -18.42 3.49 13.02
CA LEU A 515 -18.18 2.09 13.39
C LEU A 515 -17.88 1.23 12.14
N TYR A 516 -18.56 1.52 11.02
CA TYR A 516 -18.28 0.88 9.74
C TYR A 516 -16.87 1.18 9.19
N GLN A 517 -16.36 2.41 9.34
CA GLN A 517 -14.94 2.72 9.06
C GLN A 517 -13.96 1.80 9.84
N GLN A 518 -14.30 1.45 11.08
CA GLN A 518 -13.46 0.62 11.94
C GLN A 518 -13.53 -0.85 11.53
N PHE A 519 -14.73 -1.37 11.26
CA PHE A 519 -14.96 -2.70 10.70
C PHE A 519 -14.16 -2.96 9.41
N LEU A 520 -14.15 -1.99 8.48
CA LEU A 520 -13.39 -2.11 7.22
C LEU A 520 -11.89 -2.26 7.46
N VAL A 521 -11.31 -1.43 8.33
CA VAL A 521 -9.89 -1.46 8.66
C VAL A 521 -9.52 -2.77 9.35
N ASP A 522 -10.34 -3.22 10.30
CA ASP A 522 -10.11 -4.45 11.05
C ASP A 522 -10.22 -5.70 10.16
N GLY A 523 -11.25 -5.78 9.31
CA GLY A 523 -11.41 -6.86 8.32
C GLY A 523 -10.26 -6.93 7.31
N PHE A 524 -9.70 -5.78 6.90
CA PHE A 524 -8.47 -5.79 6.10
C PHE A 524 -7.24 -6.27 6.91
N THR A 525 -7.14 -5.94 8.20
CA THR A 525 -6.07 -6.54 9.04
C THR A 525 -6.27 -8.03 9.35
N MET A 526 -7.50 -8.56 9.31
CA MET A 526 -7.74 -10.01 9.29
C MET A 526 -7.16 -10.63 8.00
N MET A 527 -7.43 -10.04 6.83
CA MET A 527 -6.86 -10.51 5.54
C MET A 527 -5.31 -10.48 5.53
N GLU A 528 -4.70 -9.40 6.02
CA GLU A 528 -3.23 -9.31 6.06
C GLU A 528 -2.64 -10.26 7.12
N SER A 529 -3.32 -10.46 8.26
CA SER A 529 -2.92 -11.42 9.29
C SER A 529 -3.02 -12.86 8.79
N GLU A 530 -4.06 -13.23 8.04
CA GLU A 530 -4.16 -14.50 7.31
C GLU A 530 -2.93 -14.73 6.41
N ARG A 531 -2.60 -13.74 5.56
CA ARG A 531 -1.47 -13.85 4.61
C ARG A 531 -0.13 -14.00 5.32
N LEU A 532 0.10 -13.20 6.37
CA LEU A 532 1.35 -13.22 7.14
C LEU A 532 1.44 -14.46 8.04
N ARG A 533 0.31 -14.97 8.55
CA ARG A 533 0.19 -16.26 9.23
C ARG A 533 0.50 -17.42 8.29
N TRP A 534 -0.03 -17.40 7.06
CA TRP A 534 0.27 -18.43 6.07
C TRP A 534 1.76 -18.45 5.75
N LEU A 535 2.37 -17.29 5.49
CA LEU A 535 3.82 -17.17 5.29
C LEU A 535 4.60 -17.73 6.49
N ARG A 536 4.29 -17.28 7.72
CA ARG A 536 4.97 -17.74 8.94
C ARG A 536 4.81 -19.26 9.17
N LYS A 537 3.62 -19.83 8.98
CA LYS A 537 3.34 -21.27 9.16
C LYS A 537 3.86 -22.16 8.02
N ASN A 538 4.29 -21.59 6.88
CA ASN A 538 4.83 -22.34 5.74
C ASN A 538 6.27 -21.94 5.37
N GLN A 539 7.05 -21.29 6.25
CA GLN A 539 8.48 -21.03 5.98
C GLN A 539 9.26 -22.34 5.71
N SER A 540 8.87 -23.44 6.36
CA SER A 540 9.34 -24.81 6.13
C SER A 540 9.06 -25.37 4.73
N LYS A 541 8.24 -24.70 3.91
CA LYS A 541 7.95 -25.03 2.49
C LYS A 541 8.41 -23.92 1.54
N LEU A 542 9.11 -22.91 2.05
CA LEU A 542 9.57 -21.73 1.32
C LEU A 542 11.09 -21.60 1.40
N ARG A 543 11.81 -22.72 1.64
CA ARG A 543 13.26 -22.75 1.55
C ARG A 543 13.70 -22.58 0.11
N VAL A 544 14.87 -21.95 -0.04
CA VAL A 544 15.57 -21.83 -1.31
C VAL A 544 17.06 -22.04 -1.06
N GLY A 545 17.66 -22.95 -1.81
CA GLY A 545 19.10 -23.22 -1.84
C GLY A 545 19.66 -22.98 -3.23
N LYS A 546 20.99 -22.90 -3.36
CA LYS A 546 21.65 -23.08 -4.65
C LYS A 546 21.83 -24.56 -4.91
N TYR A 547 21.63 -24.99 -6.15
CA TYR A 547 21.78 -26.39 -6.58
C TYR A 547 23.17 -26.96 -6.22
N HIS A 548 24.25 -26.24 -6.54
CA HIS A 548 25.62 -26.65 -6.21
C HIS A 548 25.81 -26.89 -4.71
N ASN A 549 25.38 -25.97 -3.84
CA ASN A 549 25.50 -26.14 -2.40
C ASN A 549 24.68 -27.32 -1.87
N LEU A 550 23.48 -27.57 -2.42
CA LEU A 550 22.70 -28.77 -2.07
C LEU A 550 23.42 -30.06 -2.50
N ASN A 551 24.13 -30.03 -3.63
CA ASN A 551 24.95 -31.16 -4.06
C ASN A 551 26.18 -31.35 -3.14
N GLU A 552 26.84 -30.28 -2.70
CA GLU A 552 27.92 -30.33 -1.72
C GLU A 552 27.46 -30.90 -0.36
N TYR A 553 26.31 -30.46 0.17
CA TYR A 553 25.76 -30.99 1.43
C TYR A 553 25.45 -32.50 1.32
N ASN A 554 24.86 -32.93 0.20
CA ASN A 554 24.62 -34.34 -0.10
C ASN A 554 25.94 -35.15 -0.16
N SER A 555 26.95 -34.68 -0.89
CA SER A 555 28.27 -35.32 -0.95
C SER A 555 28.98 -35.39 0.41
N ASN A 556 28.70 -34.45 1.32
CA ASN A 556 29.25 -34.41 2.67
C ASN A 556 28.37 -35.11 3.73
N GLY A 557 27.29 -35.79 3.32
CA GLY A 557 26.43 -36.60 4.21
C GLY A 557 25.30 -35.85 4.93
N GLU A 558 25.15 -34.52 4.75
CA GLU A 558 23.99 -33.78 5.25
C GLU A 558 22.76 -34.01 4.35
N THR A 559 21.89 -34.94 4.76
CA THR A 559 20.73 -35.40 3.97
C THR A 559 19.42 -34.64 4.24
N HIS A 560 19.35 -33.86 5.33
CA HIS A 560 18.15 -33.15 5.78
C HIS A 560 18.24 -31.63 5.54
N GLY A 561 17.34 -31.10 4.71
CA GLY A 561 17.25 -29.65 4.41
C GLY A 561 16.83 -28.76 5.59
N SER A 562 16.59 -29.31 6.78
CA SER A 562 16.18 -28.59 7.99
C SER A 562 17.26 -27.62 8.52
N ASN A 563 18.55 -27.95 8.33
CA ASN A 563 19.69 -27.18 8.84
C ASN A 563 20.04 -25.96 7.96
N THR A 564 19.71 -25.98 6.66
CA THR A 564 20.23 -25.02 5.67
C THR A 564 19.21 -23.95 5.23
N GLY A 565 19.61 -22.67 5.23
CA GLY A 565 18.84 -21.56 4.63
C GLY A 565 18.35 -20.47 5.61
N LYS A 566 17.80 -19.37 5.08
CA LYS A 566 17.36 -18.20 5.88
C LYS A 566 15.91 -18.35 6.35
N ARG A 567 15.69 -18.36 7.68
CA ARG A 567 14.44 -18.81 8.34
C ARG A 567 13.18 -17.94 8.18
N VAL A 568 13.30 -16.61 7.99
CA VAL A 568 12.12 -15.72 7.78
C VAL A 568 12.42 -14.67 6.72
N VAL A 569 11.64 -14.66 5.62
CA VAL A 569 11.80 -13.69 4.52
C VAL A 569 10.44 -13.25 3.97
N LEU A 570 10.21 -11.94 3.86
CA LEU A 570 9.02 -11.38 3.22
C LEU A 570 9.25 -11.22 1.69
N PRO A 571 8.55 -11.98 0.82
CA PRO A 571 8.88 -12.06 -0.60
C PRO A 571 8.54 -10.80 -1.40
N SER A 572 9.11 -10.67 -2.59
CA SER A 572 8.83 -9.59 -3.55
C SER A 572 7.44 -9.67 -4.20
N SER A 573 6.67 -10.73 -3.96
CA SER A 573 5.24 -10.85 -4.31
C SER A 573 4.32 -10.19 -3.30
N TYR A 574 4.76 -10.04 -2.04
CA TYR A 574 3.92 -9.48 -0.98
C TYR A 574 3.85 -7.95 -1.12
N VAL A 575 2.68 -7.44 -1.53
CA VAL A 575 2.46 -6.03 -1.93
C VAL A 575 2.68 -5.06 -0.76
N GLY A 576 3.87 -4.45 -0.74
CA GLY A 576 4.35 -3.52 0.28
C GLY A 576 5.59 -3.98 1.07
N SER A 577 6.06 -5.21 0.82
CA SER A 577 7.36 -5.67 1.33
C SER A 577 8.50 -4.76 0.81
N ARG A 578 9.63 -4.72 1.52
CA ARG A 578 10.78 -3.90 1.07
C ARG A 578 11.20 -4.29 -0.35
N ARG A 579 11.33 -5.59 -0.60
CA ARG A 579 11.66 -6.16 -1.92
C ARG A 579 10.61 -5.82 -2.98
N TYR A 580 9.32 -5.79 -2.66
CA TYR A 580 8.28 -5.37 -3.60
C TYR A 580 8.52 -3.92 -4.06
N MET A 581 8.75 -2.99 -3.14
CA MET A 581 9.02 -1.58 -3.46
C MET A 581 10.31 -1.38 -4.25
N ASP A 582 11.39 -2.08 -3.88
CA ASP A 582 12.67 -2.01 -4.61
C ASP A 582 12.54 -2.54 -6.04
N GLN A 583 11.80 -3.63 -6.24
CA GLN A 583 11.57 -4.20 -7.57
C GLN A 583 10.69 -3.29 -8.43
N LEU A 584 9.69 -2.58 -7.87
CA LEU A 584 8.93 -1.55 -8.59
C LEU A 584 9.84 -0.39 -9.04
N TYR A 585 10.77 0.04 -8.19
CA TYR A 585 11.74 1.09 -8.54
C TYR A 585 12.62 0.66 -9.72
N PHE A 586 13.20 -0.54 -9.67
CA PHE A 586 13.99 -1.06 -10.78
C PHE A 586 13.18 -1.29 -12.06
N ASP A 587 11.92 -1.73 -11.95
CA ASP A 587 11.03 -1.85 -13.12
C ASP A 587 10.78 -0.49 -13.78
N GLY A 588 10.61 0.58 -13.00
CA GLY A 588 10.48 1.94 -13.52
C GLY A 588 11.74 2.47 -14.18
N MET A 589 12.92 2.19 -13.60
CA MET A 589 14.19 2.52 -14.24
C MET A 589 14.36 1.78 -15.59
N ALA A 590 13.90 0.53 -15.72
CA ALA A 590 13.96 -0.17 -17.01
C ALA A 590 12.99 0.40 -18.07
N ILE A 591 11.84 0.95 -17.66
CA ILE A 591 10.99 1.75 -18.58
C ILE A 591 11.77 3.01 -19.02
N CYS A 592 12.36 3.77 -18.09
CA CYS A 592 13.14 4.96 -18.43
C CYS A 592 14.32 4.68 -19.38
N ASN A 593 15.03 3.57 -19.16
CA ASN A 593 16.15 3.17 -20.01
C ASN A 593 15.70 2.65 -21.40
N TYR A 594 14.40 2.46 -21.64
CA TYR A 594 13.87 2.00 -22.93
C TYR A 594 13.12 3.09 -23.72
N VAL A 595 12.25 3.89 -23.06
CA VAL A 595 11.46 4.96 -23.72
C VAL A 595 12.01 6.38 -23.49
N GLY A 596 13.09 6.52 -22.71
CA GLY A 596 13.58 7.80 -22.22
C GLY A 596 12.82 8.27 -20.96
N PHE A 597 13.00 9.53 -20.61
CA PHE A 597 12.48 10.10 -19.36
C PHE A 597 11.00 10.52 -19.46
N PRO A 598 10.25 10.53 -18.34
CA PRO A 598 8.86 10.95 -18.36
C PRO A 598 8.73 12.44 -18.68
N ASP A 599 7.68 12.81 -19.40
CA ASP A 599 7.44 14.19 -19.84
C ASP A 599 6.50 14.95 -18.90
N LEU A 600 5.56 14.25 -18.26
CA LEU A 600 4.52 14.85 -17.42
C LEU A 600 4.34 14.08 -16.10
N PHE A 601 4.08 14.82 -15.02
CA PHE A 601 3.70 14.28 -13.71
C PHE A 601 2.33 14.84 -13.30
N ILE A 602 1.33 13.97 -13.26
CA ILE A 602 -0.04 14.31 -12.89
C ILE A 602 -0.32 13.75 -11.49
N THR A 603 -0.96 14.54 -10.63
CA THR A 603 -1.47 14.04 -9.34
C THR A 603 -2.97 14.29 -9.21
N PHE A 604 -3.75 13.23 -9.07
CA PHE A 604 -5.22 13.24 -9.11
C PHE A 604 -5.79 12.84 -7.75
N THR A 605 -6.61 13.68 -7.14
CA THR A 605 -7.12 13.49 -5.77
C THR A 605 -8.63 13.30 -5.76
N CYS A 606 -9.13 12.30 -5.04
CA CYS A 606 -10.56 12.07 -4.91
C CYS A 606 -11.32 13.30 -4.40
N ASN A 607 -12.36 13.72 -5.12
CA ASN A 607 -13.30 14.73 -4.64
C ASN A 607 -14.45 14.04 -3.89
N PRO A 608 -14.62 14.21 -2.56
CA PRO A 608 -15.75 13.65 -1.84
C PRO A 608 -17.09 14.31 -2.20
N ASN A 609 -17.07 15.46 -2.89
CA ASN A 609 -18.24 16.23 -3.29
C ASN A 609 -18.68 15.94 -4.74
N TRP A 610 -18.14 14.89 -5.41
CA TRP A 610 -18.63 14.48 -6.73
C TRP A 610 -20.15 14.18 -6.69
N PRO A 611 -20.94 14.68 -7.66
CA PRO A 611 -22.39 14.48 -7.72
C PRO A 611 -22.85 13.04 -7.45
N GLU A 612 -22.17 12.04 -7.99
CA GLU A 612 -22.52 10.63 -7.86
C GLU A 612 -22.37 10.10 -6.42
N ILE A 613 -21.45 10.68 -5.64
CA ILE A 613 -21.32 10.44 -4.20
C ILE A 613 -22.45 11.16 -3.44
N GLN A 614 -22.78 12.39 -3.85
CA GLN A 614 -23.79 13.21 -3.17
C GLN A 614 -25.23 12.71 -3.41
N ARG A 615 -25.57 12.28 -4.63
CA ARG A 615 -26.88 11.65 -4.96
C ARG A 615 -27.09 10.36 -4.16
N LEU A 616 -26.08 9.47 -4.13
CA LEU A 616 -26.17 8.19 -3.43
C LEU A 616 -26.18 8.31 -1.90
N LEU A 617 -25.44 9.27 -1.32
CA LEU A 617 -25.31 9.38 0.14
C LEU A 617 -26.28 10.40 0.78
N GLY A 618 -26.68 11.44 0.04
CA GLY A 618 -27.64 12.44 0.50
C GLY A 618 -29.03 11.83 0.75
N SER A 619 -29.50 10.98 -0.16
CA SER A 619 -30.76 10.22 -0.05
C SER A 619 -30.85 9.29 1.17
N ILE A 620 -29.71 8.94 1.78
CA ILE A 620 -29.63 8.13 3.01
C ILE A 620 -29.03 8.88 4.20
N HIS A 621 -28.92 10.21 4.12
CA HIS A 621 -28.36 11.11 5.13
C HIS A 621 -26.98 10.68 5.68
N LEU A 622 -26.09 10.25 4.78
CA LEU A 622 -24.69 9.92 5.08
C LEU A 622 -23.73 10.93 4.43
N LYS A 623 -22.52 11.07 4.99
CA LYS A 623 -21.44 11.86 4.41
C LYS A 623 -20.48 10.93 3.68
N ALA A 624 -19.72 11.46 2.71
CA ALA A 624 -18.70 10.68 1.99
C ALA A 624 -17.73 9.93 2.94
N SER A 625 -17.35 10.55 4.06
CA SER A 625 -16.52 9.95 5.11
C SER A 625 -17.14 8.71 5.79
N ASP A 626 -18.46 8.58 5.76
CA ASP A 626 -19.18 7.45 6.36
C ASP A 626 -19.24 6.23 5.43
N ARG A 627 -19.01 6.41 4.12
CA ARG A 627 -18.95 5.34 3.10
C ARG A 627 -17.63 5.36 2.31
N PRO A 628 -16.50 5.04 2.95
CA PRO A 628 -15.19 5.01 2.30
C PRO A 628 -15.05 3.96 1.19
N ASP A 629 -15.93 2.94 1.15
CA ASP A 629 -16.05 2.00 0.04
C ASP A 629 -16.57 2.66 -1.24
N ILE A 630 -17.58 3.53 -1.13
CA ILE A 630 -18.12 4.32 -2.24
C ILE A 630 -17.08 5.31 -2.76
N ILE A 631 -16.35 5.99 -1.85
CA ILE A 631 -15.19 6.82 -2.21
C ILE A 631 -14.19 6.03 -3.08
N SER A 632 -13.81 4.83 -2.66
CA SER A 632 -12.84 4.01 -3.40
C SER A 632 -13.39 3.47 -4.73
N ARG A 633 -14.68 3.12 -4.82
CA ARG A 633 -15.34 2.69 -6.08
C ARG A 633 -15.43 3.84 -7.10
N VAL A 634 -15.97 4.99 -6.70
CA VAL A 634 -16.10 6.17 -7.57
C VAL A 634 -14.73 6.67 -8.02
N PHE A 635 -13.74 6.78 -7.11
CA PHE A 635 -12.38 7.15 -7.50
C PHE A 635 -11.76 6.16 -8.49
N LYS A 636 -11.94 4.84 -8.30
CA LYS A 636 -11.41 3.83 -9.24
C LYS A 636 -12.00 3.99 -10.64
N MET A 637 -13.28 4.29 -10.77
CA MET A 637 -13.91 4.53 -12.08
C MET A 637 -13.44 5.83 -12.73
N LYS A 638 -13.38 6.94 -11.99
CA LYS A 638 -12.85 8.23 -12.48
C LYS A 638 -11.38 8.10 -12.89
N PHE A 639 -10.59 7.35 -12.13
CA PHE A 639 -9.18 7.07 -12.44
C PHE A 639 -8.99 6.18 -13.67
N ASP A 640 -9.84 5.16 -13.87
CA ASP A 640 -9.81 4.33 -15.08
C ASP A 640 -10.12 5.16 -16.34
N GLU A 641 -11.10 6.06 -16.29
CA GLU A 641 -11.39 6.96 -17.41
C GLU A 641 -10.27 7.99 -17.61
N LEU A 642 -9.69 8.55 -16.54
CA LEU A 642 -8.54 9.46 -16.64
C LEU A 642 -7.35 8.78 -17.35
N LEU A 643 -7.07 7.53 -17.00
CA LEU A 643 -6.03 6.74 -17.67
C LEU A 643 -6.42 6.40 -19.13
N SER A 644 -7.71 6.22 -19.41
CA SER A 644 -8.25 6.01 -20.77
C SER A 644 -8.11 7.26 -21.65
N ASP A 645 -8.47 8.44 -21.15
CA ASP A 645 -8.30 9.72 -21.84
C ASP A 645 -6.83 10.00 -22.15
N LEU A 646 -5.97 9.81 -21.16
CA LEU A 646 -4.53 10.03 -21.30
C LEU A 646 -3.88 9.06 -22.30
N THR A 647 -4.31 7.79 -22.35
CA THR A 647 -3.58 6.74 -23.09
C THR A 647 -4.27 6.21 -24.34
N LYS A 648 -5.59 5.96 -24.32
CA LYS A 648 -6.35 5.49 -25.49
C LYS A 648 -6.78 6.65 -26.37
N LYS A 649 -7.36 7.70 -25.78
CA LYS A 649 -7.85 8.89 -26.51
C LYS A 649 -6.76 9.94 -26.78
N SER A 650 -5.53 9.70 -26.30
CA SER A 650 -4.36 10.55 -26.53
C SER A 650 -4.59 12.04 -26.25
N LEU A 651 -5.33 12.37 -25.17
CA LEU A 651 -5.76 13.75 -24.83
C LEU A 651 -4.59 14.75 -24.73
N LEU A 652 -3.40 14.26 -24.36
CA LEU A 652 -2.14 15.01 -24.25
C LEU A 652 -1.08 14.47 -25.23
N GLY A 653 -1.51 13.96 -26.38
CA GLY A 653 -0.66 13.28 -27.35
C GLY A 653 -0.50 11.77 -27.10
N LYS A 654 0.17 11.09 -28.05
CA LYS A 654 0.36 9.63 -28.05
C LYS A 654 1.27 9.19 -26.90
N VAL A 655 0.77 8.34 -26.01
CA VAL A 655 1.52 7.83 -24.85
C VAL A 655 2.26 6.53 -25.20
N LEU A 656 3.59 6.54 -25.07
CA LEU A 656 4.46 5.37 -25.20
C LEU A 656 4.46 4.49 -23.95
N ALA A 657 4.51 5.13 -22.78
CA ALA A 657 4.51 4.44 -21.49
C ALA A 657 3.81 5.28 -20.42
N TYR A 658 3.33 4.62 -19.37
CA TYR A 658 2.86 5.26 -18.16
C TYR A 658 3.26 4.46 -16.93
N MET A 659 3.33 5.13 -15.79
CA MET A 659 3.43 4.51 -14.48
C MET A 659 2.56 5.25 -13.47
N TYR A 660 1.89 4.56 -12.56
CA TYR A 660 1.12 5.20 -11.49
C TYR A 660 1.27 4.52 -10.13
N THR A 661 0.89 5.25 -9.09
CA THR A 661 0.78 4.76 -7.71
C THR A 661 -0.35 5.47 -6.97
N ILE A 662 -1.18 4.70 -6.27
CA ILE A 662 -2.30 5.20 -5.46
C ILE A 662 -1.87 5.29 -3.99
N GLU A 663 -1.59 6.50 -3.51
CA GLU A 663 -1.43 6.76 -2.08
C GLU A 663 -2.78 7.07 -1.42
N PHE A 664 -2.89 6.74 -0.14
CA PHE A 664 -4.03 7.12 0.71
C PHE A 664 -3.52 8.21 1.66
N GLN A 665 -3.84 9.47 1.34
CA GLN A 665 -3.30 10.64 2.05
C GLN A 665 -3.67 10.61 3.55
N LYS A 666 -3.11 11.52 4.35
CA LYS A 666 -3.37 11.60 5.82
C LYS A 666 -4.87 11.56 6.20
N ARG A 667 -5.76 12.03 5.33
CA ARG A 667 -7.24 12.04 5.50
C ARG A 667 -7.96 10.79 4.97
N GLY A 668 -7.24 9.79 4.47
CA GLY A 668 -7.78 8.52 3.95
C GLY A 668 -8.15 8.54 2.47
N LEU A 669 -8.48 9.71 1.91
CA LEU A 669 -8.86 9.85 0.49
C LEU A 669 -7.79 9.27 -0.46
N PRO A 670 -8.21 8.50 -1.49
CA PRO A 670 -7.33 8.05 -2.57
C PRO A 670 -6.73 9.22 -3.35
N HIS A 671 -5.47 9.06 -3.74
CA HIS A 671 -4.71 10.02 -4.53
C HIS A 671 -3.73 9.30 -5.45
N ALA A 672 -3.82 9.53 -6.76
CA ALA A 672 -2.92 8.96 -7.73
C ALA A 672 -1.73 9.90 -7.98
N HIS A 673 -0.52 9.34 -8.00
CA HIS A 673 0.66 9.90 -8.66
C HIS A 673 0.84 9.18 -10.00
N ILE A 674 0.98 9.92 -11.11
CA ILE A 674 1.03 9.39 -12.47
C ILE A 674 2.22 10.02 -13.22
N LEU A 675 3.02 9.20 -13.89
CA LEU A 675 3.95 9.64 -14.93
C LEU A 675 3.45 9.21 -16.31
N ILE A 676 3.59 10.12 -17.27
CA ILE A 676 3.31 9.88 -18.68
C ILE A 676 4.60 10.10 -19.48
N PHE A 677 4.85 9.20 -20.43
CA PHE A 677 5.96 9.24 -21.38
C PHE A 677 5.36 9.37 -22.78
N LEU A 678 5.61 10.49 -23.45
CA LEU A 678 5.01 10.85 -24.72
C LEU A 678 5.88 10.42 -25.90
N HIS A 679 5.21 10.12 -27.01
CA HIS A 679 5.87 9.93 -28.31
C HIS A 679 6.63 11.21 -28.72
N PRO A 680 7.85 11.13 -29.30
CA PRO A 680 8.65 12.31 -29.63
C PRO A 680 7.91 13.39 -30.44
N SER A 681 7.07 13.00 -31.41
CA SER A 681 6.23 13.91 -32.22
C SER A 681 5.10 14.62 -31.46
N ASN A 682 4.92 14.31 -30.17
CA ASN A 682 3.86 14.86 -29.32
C ASN A 682 4.41 15.43 -27.99
N LYS A 683 5.73 15.59 -27.87
CA LYS A 683 6.34 16.23 -26.69
C LYS A 683 6.09 17.74 -26.71
N TYR A 684 6.25 18.35 -25.53
CA TYR A 684 6.08 19.79 -25.31
C TYR A 684 7.45 20.39 -24.92
N PRO A 685 8.35 20.67 -25.89
CA PRO A 685 9.73 21.06 -25.59
C PRO A 685 9.90 22.57 -25.33
N THR A 686 9.02 23.42 -25.86
CA THR A 686 9.13 24.88 -25.70
C THR A 686 8.26 25.39 -24.54
N PRO A 687 8.58 26.56 -23.95
CA PRO A 687 7.70 27.19 -22.95
C PRO A 687 6.28 27.45 -23.47
N SER A 688 6.13 27.81 -24.76
CA SER A 688 4.83 28.01 -25.40
C SER A 688 4.02 26.72 -25.55
N ASP A 689 4.70 25.59 -25.78
CA ASP A 689 4.06 24.27 -25.82
C ASP A 689 3.53 23.85 -24.45
N ILE A 690 4.27 24.17 -23.38
CA ILE A 690 3.89 23.88 -22.00
C ILE A 690 2.69 24.75 -21.58
N ASP A 691 2.70 26.03 -21.92
CA ASP A 691 1.64 26.98 -21.56
C ASP A 691 0.28 26.61 -22.18
N ARG A 692 0.32 26.07 -23.41
CA ARG A 692 -0.84 25.50 -24.13
C ARG A 692 -1.52 24.33 -23.39
N ILE A 693 -0.84 23.64 -22.47
CA ILE A 693 -1.39 22.47 -21.74
C ILE A 693 -1.44 22.62 -20.23
N ILE A 694 -0.67 23.54 -19.62
CA ILE A 694 -0.63 23.76 -18.17
C ILE A 694 -0.75 25.26 -17.86
N SER A 695 -1.86 25.64 -17.25
CA SER A 695 -2.08 26.97 -16.67
C SER A 695 -1.68 26.99 -15.20
N ALA A 696 -1.26 28.15 -14.71
CA ALA A 696 -1.15 28.45 -13.29
C ALA A 696 -1.77 29.82 -12.94
N GLU A 697 -2.78 30.24 -13.71
CA GLU A 697 -3.54 31.49 -13.53
C GLU A 697 -4.99 31.22 -13.11
N ILE A 698 -5.63 32.23 -12.51
CA ILE A 698 -7.06 32.30 -12.27
C ILE A 698 -7.71 32.74 -13.59
N PRO A 699 -8.65 31.95 -14.17
CA PRO A 699 -9.42 32.37 -15.35
C PRO A 699 -10.13 33.69 -15.10
N ASP A 700 -10.45 34.41 -16.16
CA ASP A 700 -11.38 35.53 -16.08
C ASP A 700 -12.78 35.01 -15.69
N GLN A 701 -13.49 35.74 -14.81
CA GLN A 701 -14.76 35.27 -14.27
C GLN A 701 -15.92 35.42 -15.27
N ASP A 702 -15.93 36.49 -16.06
CA ASP A 702 -17.07 36.86 -16.90
C ASP A 702 -17.03 36.10 -18.25
N THR A 703 -15.84 35.79 -18.74
CA THR A 703 -15.63 35.00 -19.98
C THR A 703 -15.48 33.50 -19.74
N ASN A 704 -15.19 33.04 -18.51
CA ASN A 704 -15.08 31.61 -18.19
C ASN A 704 -15.44 31.29 -16.73
N GLU A 705 -16.69 31.55 -16.35
CA GLU A 705 -17.19 31.31 -14.99
C GLU A 705 -16.99 29.86 -14.52
N GLU A 706 -17.21 28.87 -15.39
CA GLU A 706 -17.05 27.45 -15.02
C GLU A 706 -15.62 27.16 -14.56
N LEU A 707 -14.62 27.48 -15.40
CA LEU A 707 -13.22 27.21 -15.06
C LEU A 707 -12.74 28.10 -13.91
N TYR A 708 -13.23 29.35 -13.81
CA TYR A 708 -12.98 30.22 -12.66
C TYR A 708 -13.44 29.55 -11.36
N ASN A 709 -14.69 29.08 -11.30
CA ASN A 709 -15.24 28.44 -10.11
C ASN A 709 -14.57 27.09 -9.80
N LEU A 710 -14.15 26.33 -10.82
CA LEU A 710 -13.38 25.09 -10.62
C LEU A 710 -11.96 25.35 -10.10
N VAL A 711 -11.25 26.35 -10.64
CA VAL A 711 -9.92 26.76 -10.16
C VAL A 711 -10.02 27.27 -8.73
N LYS A 712 -10.91 28.24 -8.48
CA LYS A 712 -11.29 28.78 -7.16
C LYS A 712 -11.57 27.68 -6.14
N THR A 713 -12.28 26.62 -6.54
CA THR A 713 -12.61 25.49 -5.66
C THR A 713 -11.43 24.57 -5.43
N HIS A 714 -10.83 24.02 -6.50
CA HIS A 714 -9.91 22.88 -6.43
C HIS A 714 -8.42 23.24 -6.51
N MET A 715 -8.04 24.25 -7.29
CA MET A 715 -6.63 24.57 -7.62
C MET A 715 -6.00 25.64 -6.74
N ILE A 716 -6.76 26.33 -5.89
CA ILE A 716 -6.20 27.34 -4.99
C ILE A 716 -5.50 26.71 -3.79
N HIS A 717 -4.19 26.93 -3.66
CA HIS A 717 -3.47 26.75 -2.41
C HIS A 717 -4.06 27.71 -1.37
N GLY A 718 -4.59 27.17 -0.27
CA GLY A 718 -5.20 27.99 0.78
C GLY A 718 -4.18 28.96 1.40
N PRO A 719 -4.63 30.13 1.91
CA PRO A 719 -3.77 31.13 2.54
C PRO A 719 -2.78 30.50 3.53
N CYS A 720 -1.53 30.94 3.48
CA CYS A 720 -0.44 30.42 4.30
C CYS A 720 0.62 31.51 4.56
N GLY A 721 1.77 31.15 5.15
CA GLY A 721 2.80 32.13 5.48
C GLY A 721 2.32 33.10 6.56
N PHE A 722 2.45 34.40 6.29
CA PHE A 722 1.90 35.45 7.16
C PHE A 722 0.37 35.48 7.17
N ALA A 723 -0.28 35.20 6.03
CA ALA A 723 -1.74 35.23 5.90
C ALA A 723 -2.44 34.11 6.69
N ASN A 724 -1.76 32.97 6.92
CA ASN A 724 -2.16 31.99 7.93
C ASN A 724 -0.99 31.11 8.38
N ARG A 725 -0.49 31.36 9.59
CA ARG A 725 0.60 30.58 10.20
C ARG A 725 0.18 29.18 10.65
N SER A 726 -1.13 28.92 10.81
CA SER A 726 -1.66 27.60 11.23
C SER A 726 -1.94 26.63 10.06
N SER A 727 -1.74 27.05 8.81
CA SER A 727 -2.05 26.23 7.65
C SER A 727 -1.20 24.95 7.60
N PRO A 728 -1.76 23.75 7.30
CA PRO A 728 -1.03 22.48 7.36
C PRO A 728 0.17 22.30 6.41
N CYS A 729 0.39 23.25 5.51
CA CYS A 729 1.58 23.34 4.66
C CYS A 729 2.77 24.01 5.36
N MET A 730 2.58 24.67 6.51
CA MET A 730 3.61 25.40 7.24
C MET A 730 4.59 24.45 7.95
N LYS A 731 5.88 24.76 7.82
CA LYS A 731 6.99 24.16 8.57
C LYS A 731 8.01 25.25 8.85
N ASP A 732 8.55 25.31 10.07
CA ASP A 732 9.68 26.17 10.41
C ASP A 732 9.43 27.66 10.03
N GLY A 733 8.18 28.11 10.21
CA GLY A 733 7.72 29.47 9.86
C GLY A 733 7.46 29.74 8.36
N LYS A 734 7.64 28.76 7.47
CA LYS A 734 7.50 28.93 6.00
C LYS A 734 6.57 27.89 5.37
N CYS A 735 5.98 28.20 4.22
CA CYS A 735 5.20 27.22 3.47
C CYS A 735 6.14 26.17 2.83
N SER A 736 5.98 24.90 3.20
CA SER A 736 6.78 23.77 2.66
C SER A 736 6.50 23.42 1.19
N LYS A 737 5.62 24.19 0.52
CA LYS A 737 5.36 24.16 -0.92
C LYS A 737 5.80 25.44 -1.64
N TYR A 738 6.41 26.38 -0.91
CA TYR A 738 6.85 27.69 -1.39
C TYR A 738 5.70 28.47 -2.06
N PHE A 739 4.59 28.61 -1.33
CA PHE A 739 3.49 29.52 -1.65
C PHE A 739 3.49 30.71 -0.67
N PRO A 740 3.06 31.92 -1.09
CA PRO A 740 2.76 32.30 -2.47
C PRO A 740 4.01 32.22 -3.37
N LYS A 741 3.80 31.98 -4.66
CA LYS A 741 4.85 32.04 -5.70
C LYS A 741 5.20 33.49 -6.02
N GLN A 742 6.18 33.69 -6.90
CA GLN A 742 6.38 34.98 -7.55
C GLN A 742 5.40 35.11 -8.73
N PHE A 743 5.06 36.35 -9.11
CA PHE A 743 4.47 36.63 -10.41
C PHE A 743 5.52 36.43 -11.51
N GLN A 744 5.07 36.06 -12.70
CA GLN A 744 5.91 35.66 -13.82
C GLN A 744 5.14 35.86 -15.14
N PRO A 745 5.59 36.69 -16.09
CA PRO A 745 4.79 37.04 -17.28
C PRO A 745 4.67 35.91 -18.32
N GLU A 746 5.66 35.02 -18.38
CA GLU A 746 5.78 33.94 -19.37
C GLU A 746 6.40 32.68 -18.73
N ILE A 747 6.21 31.48 -19.31
CA ILE A 747 6.89 30.29 -18.78
C ILE A 747 8.41 30.40 -19.04
N ILE A 748 9.21 30.17 -18.00
CA ILE A 748 10.68 30.04 -18.12
C ILE A 748 11.10 28.67 -17.60
N VAL A 749 12.07 28.03 -18.27
CA VAL A 749 12.76 26.84 -17.75
C VAL A 749 14.05 27.29 -17.07
N ASP A 750 14.24 26.95 -15.79
CA ASP A 750 15.39 27.40 -15.01
C ASP A 750 16.69 26.63 -15.31
N GLN A 751 17.80 27.06 -14.69
CA GLN A 751 19.13 26.45 -14.89
C GLN A 751 19.24 25.00 -14.37
N ASP A 752 18.38 24.59 -13.44
CA ASP A 752 18.24 23.20 -12.98
C ASP A 752 17.16 22.43 -13.81
N GLY A 753 16.63 23.08 -14.85
CA GLY A 753 15.67 22.60 -15.85
C GLY A 753 14.21 22.54 -15.41
N PHE A 754 13.82 23.20 -14.32
CA PHE A 754 12.44 23.18 -13.83
C PHE A 754 11.57 24.29 -14.46
N PRO A 755 10.28 24.03 -14.74
CA PRO A 755 9.36 25.04 -15.27
C PRO A 755 8.90 26.02 -14.17
N VAL A 756 9.19 27.31 -14.38
CA VAL A 756 8.58 28.42 -13.65
C VAL A 756 7.33 28.85 -14.44
N TYR A 757 6.18 28.36 -14.01
CA TYR A 757 4.90 28.62 -14.68
C TYR A 757 4.49 30.09 -14.70
N ARG A 758 3.88 30.50 -15.81
CA ARG A 758 3.28 31.82 -16.04
C ARG A 758 2.19 32.09 -15.00
N ARG A 759 2.30 33.27 -14.40
CA ARG A 759 1.47 33.83 -13.32
C ARG A 759 1.49 35.34 -13.47
N ARG A 760 0.75 35.90 -14.43
CA ARG A 760 0.70 37.37 -14.62
C ARG A 760 0.09 38.04 -13.40
N ASP A 761 0.48 39.29 -13.13
CA ASP A 761 -0.26 40.14 -12.20
C ASP A 761 -1.33 40.89 -13.02
N ASN A 762 -2.50 40.25 -13.17
CA ASN A 762 -3.61 40.73 -13.98
C ASN A 762 -4.83 41.15 -13.12
N GLY A 763 -4.64 41.34 -11.81
CA GLY A 763 -5.72 41.71 -10.89
C GLY A 763 -6.73 40.59 -10.58
N HIS A 764 -6.68 39.43 -11.23
CA HIS A 764 -7.62 38.34 -10.97
C HIS A 764 -7.43 37.79 -9.55
N THR A 765 -8.51 37.72 -8.77
CA THR A 765 -8.49 37.20 -7.40
C THR A 765 -9.67 36.28 -7.10
N VAL A 766 -9.51 35.48 -6.06
CA VAL A 766 -10.53 34.58 -5.51
C VAL A 766 -10.53 34.65 -3.99
N LEU A 767 -11.72 34.70 -3.39
CA LEU A 767 -11.86 34.69 -1.93
C LEU A 767 -11.72 33.26 -1.38
N LYS A 768 -10.70 33.01 -0.55
CA LYS A 768 -10.43 31.71 0.08
C LYS A 768 -10.29 31.88 1.59
N ASN A 769 -11.21 31.30 2.37
CA ASN A 769 -11.26 31.43 3.83
C ASN A 769 -11.32 32.90 4.35
N GLY A 770 -11.99 33.80 3.61
CA GLY A 770 -12.08 35.22 3.96
C GLY A 770 -10.87 36.08 3.55
N ILE A 771 -9.88 35.50 2.88
CA ILE A 771 -8.69 36.19 2.38
C ILE A 771 -8.71 36.13 0.85
N GLN A 772 -8.53 37.27 0.17
CA GLN A 772 -8.34 37.28 -1.28
C GLN A 772 -6.95 36.71 -1.61
N VAL A 773 -6.89 35.85 -2.64
CA VAL A 773 -5.63 35.32 -3.19
C VAL A 773 -5.64 35.38 -4.70
N ASP A 774 -4.45 35.47 -5.28
CA ASP A 774 -4.17 35.76 -6.69
C ASP A 774 -3.48 34.58 -7.41
N ASN A 775 -3.03 34.80 -8.64
CA ASN A 775 -2.27 33.85 -9.47
C ASN A 775 -1.02 33.27 -8.79
N ARG A 776 -0.45 33.90 -7.75
CA ARG A 776 0.67 33.35 -6.98
C ARG A 776 0.28 32.14 -6.12
N ASN A 777 -1.02 31.88 -5.95
CA ASN A 777 -1.57 30.83 -5.09
C ASN A 777 -2.17 29.65 -5.87
N VAL A 778 -2.20 29.70 -7.20
CA VAL A 778 -2.75 28.63 -8.06
C VAL A 778 -1.80 27.43 -8.16
N VAL A 779 -2.33 26.23 -8.05
CA VAL A 779 -1.67 24.95 -8.30
C VAL A 779 -1.75 24.65 -9.82
N PRO A 780 -0.63 24.33 -10.51
CA PRO A 780 -0.62 24.10 -11.96
C PRO A 780 -1.61 23.03 -12.44
N TYR A 781 -2.37 23.32 -13.50
CA TYR A 781 -3.48 22.48 -13.95
C TYR A 781 -3.69 22.50 -15.47
N ASN A 782 -4.30 21.43 -15.99
CA ASN A 782 -4.83 21.40 -17.34
C ASN A 782 -6.34 21.68 -17.31
N ALA A 783 -6.82 22.64 -18.11
CA ALA A 783 -8.21 23.07 -18.10
C ALA A 783 -9.19 21.93 -18.44
N LYS A 784 -8.95 21.18 -19.53
CA LYS A 784 -9.83 20.09 -19.98
C LYS A 784 -9.97 18.99 -18.92
N LEU A 785 -8.87 18.61 -18.28
CA LEU A 785 -8.85 17.65 -17.18
C LEU A 785 -9.53 18.19 -15.91
N LEU A 786 -9.39 19.48 -15.60
CA LEU A 786 -10.07 20.09 -14.45
C LEU A 786 -11.59 20.12 -14.64
N THR A 787 -12.07 20.55 -15.81
CA THR A 787 -13.48 20.52 -16.20
C THR A 787 -14.06 19.11 -16.16
N LYS A 788 -13.45 18.15 -16.89
CA LYS A 788 -14.00 16.79 -17.00
C LYS A 788 -14.10 16.07 -15.64
N TYR A 789 -13.16 16.30 -14.73
CA TYR A 789 -13.06 15.55 -13.47
C TYR A 789 -13.44 16.31 -12.20
N GLN A 790 -13.64 17.64 -12.22
CA GLN A 790 -14.04 18.48 -11.07
C GLN A 790 -13.36 18.06 -9.74
N SER A 791 -12.03 18.13 -9.69
CA SER A 791 -11.22 17.58 -8.59
C SER A 791 -9.86 18.27 -8.45
N HIS A 792 -9.12 17.98 -7.38
CA HIS A 792 -7.74 18.45 -7.26
C HIS A 792 -6.80 17.60 -8.13
N ILE A 793 -6.68 17.99 -9.41
CA ILE A 793 -5.73 17.47 -10.40
C ILE A 793 -4.59 18.49 -10.66
N ASN A 794 -3.43 18.26 -10.04
CA ASN A 794 -2.20 19.03 -10.32
C ASN A 794 -1.47 18.41 -11.50
N MET A 795 -0.86 19.21 -12.36
CA MET A 795 -0.12 18.77 -13.54
C MET A 795 1.18 19.55 -13.70
N GLU A 796 2.31 18.85 -13.60
CA GLU A 796 3.66 19.40 -13.72
C GLU A 796 4.34 18.82 -14.99
N TRP A 797 5.22 19.59 -15.61
CA TRP A 797 6.11 19.16 -16.68
C TRP A 797 7.44 18.68 -16.08
N CYS A 798 7.96 17.56 -16.58
CA CYS A 798 9.08 16.85 -15.96
C CYS A 798 10.41 17.20 -16.61
N ASN A 799 11.33 17.81 -15.83
CA ASN A 799 12.72 17.86 -16.27
C ASN A 799 13.30 16.43 -16.42
N GLN A 800 13.92 16.20 -17.57
CA GLN A 800 14.36 14.89 -18.04
C GLN A 800 15.49 14.28 -17.19
N SER A 801 16.44 15.06 -16.65
CA SER A 801 17.69 14.50 -16.08
C SER A 801 17.83 14.52 -14.55
N THR A 802 17.21 15.49 -13.86
CA THR A 802 17.37 15.69 -12.39
C THR A 802 16.19 15.12 -11.59
N SER A 803 14.97 15.22 -12.12
CA SER A 803 13.72 14.90 -11.40
C SER A 803 13.49 13.41 -11.18
N ILE A 804 14.12 12.52 -11.95
CA ILE A 804 13.89 11.06 -11.96
C ILE A 804 13.85 10.46 -10.55
N LYS A 805 14.88 10.74 -9.72
CA LYS A 805 15.01 10.19 -8.35
C LYS A 805 14.02 10.82 -7.36
N TYR A 806 13.43 11.97 -7.68
CA TYR A 806 12.36 12.60 -6.92
C TYR A 806 10.98 12.06 -7.35
N LEU A 807 10.71 11.96 -8.65
CA LEU A 807 9.47 11.40 -9.19
C LEU A 807 9.28 9.93 -8.78
N PHE A 808 10.32 9.10 -8.93
CA PHE A 808 10.27 7.71 -8.47
C PHE A 808 10.21 7.55 -6.94
N LYS A 809 10.49 8.59 -6.16
CA LYS A 809 10.23 8.59 -4.70
C LYS A 809 8.74 8.72 -4.39
N TYR A 810 7.92 9.30 -5.27
CA TYR A 810 6.46 9.34 -5.11
C TYR A 810 5.75 8.07 -5.62
N ILE A 811 6.34 7.37 -6.59
CA ILE A 811 5.81 6.10 -7.13
C ILE A 811 6.23 4.91 -6.26
N ASN A 812 7.48 4.93 -5.77
CA ASN A 812 8.03 3.85 -4.96
C ASN A 812 8.15 4.25 -3.49
N LYS A 813 7.33 5.22 -3.04
CA LYS A 813 7.20 5.50 -1.61
C LYS A 813 6.62 4.26 -0.94
N GLY A 814 7.33 3.73 0.05
CA GLY A 814 6.68 2.80 0.97
C GLY A 814 5.54 3.51 1.71
N TYR A 815 4.58 2.72 2.20
CA TYR A 815 3.54 3.14 3.15
C TYR A 815 4.12 4.08 4.22
N ASP A 816 3.32 5.03 4.71
CA ASP A 816 3.73 5.91 5.81
C ASP A 816 4.13 5.04 7.01
N ARG A 817 5.45 4.93 7.23
CA ARG A 817 6.07 4.15 8.30
C ARG A 817 6.54 5.06 9.42
N ILE A 818 6.49 4.52 10.63
CA ILE A 818 7.06 5.17 11.82
C ILE A 818 8.58 5.11 11.74
N THR A 819 9.25 6.20 12.11
CA THR A 819 10.71 6.22 12.35
C THR A 819 11.01 5.58 13.71
N ALA A 820 10.62 4.31 13.87
CA ALA A 820 10.94 3.52 15.05
C ALA A 820 12.31 2.87 14.82
N ALA A 821 13.34 3.39 15.49
CA ALA A 821 14.51 2.58 15.75
C ALA A 821 14.07 1.47 16.71
N ILE A 822 13.92 0.24 16.19
CA ILE A 822 13.83 -0.95 17.04
C ILE A 822 15.25 -1.18 17.55
N VAL A 823 15.58 -0.50 18.65
CA VAL A 823 16.77 -0.81 19.45
C VAL A 823 16.46 -2.15 20.14
N PRO A 824 17.25 -3.22 19.89
CA PRO A 824 17.14 -4.44 20.67
C PRO A 824 17.62 -4.15 22.09
N ASN A 825 16.93 -4.68 23.10
CA ASN A 825 17.50 -4.82 24.44
C ASN A 825 18.46 -6.01 24.39
N ASP A 826 19.72 -5.77 24.02
CA ASP A 826 20.82 -6.73 24.11
C ASP A 826 21.93 -6.09 24.96
N ASP A 827 22.25 -6.70 26.11
CA ASP A 827 23.30 -6.25 27.02
C ASP A 827 24.70 -6.64 26.51
N GLY A 828 25.07 -6.09 25.33
CA GLY A 828 26.43 -5.99 24.81
C GLY A 828 27.21 -7.28 24.49
N THR A 829 26.66 -8.46 24.74
CA THR A 829 27.44 -9.71 24.89
C THR A 829 27.17 -10.79 23.83
N SER A 830 26.09 -10.66 23.04
CA SER A 830 25.65 -11.67 22.07
C SER A 830 26.18 -11.41 20.65
N ASN A 831 27.41 -11.86 20.34
CA ASN A 831 28.02 -11.74 19.00
C ASN A 831 27.40 -12.66 17.91
N GLN A 832 26.12 -13.06 18.04
CA GLN A 832 25.40 -13.81 17.02
C GLN A 832 24.65 -12.88 16.04
N PRO A 833 24.57 -13.23 14.74
CA PRO A 833 23.81 -12.43 13.77
C PRO A 833 22.31 -12.51 14.08
N GLN A 834 21.73 -11.44 14.64
CA GLN A 834 20.33 -11.36 15.05
C GLN A 834 19.35 -11.81 13.95
N ASN A 835 18.40 -12.67 14.32
CA ASN A 835 17.31 -13.12 13.45
C ASN A 835 16.24 -12.01 13.27
N ILE A 836 16.42 -11.17 12.25
CA ILE A 836 15.47 -10.10 11.90
C ILE A 836 14.15 -10.68 11.38
N ASP A 837 13.07 -10.64 12.18
CA ASP A 837 11.70 -10.93 11.71
C ASP A 837 11.16 -9.78 10.84
N GLU A 838 11.35 -9.92 9.51
CA GLU A 838 10.82 -9.00 8.50
C GLU A 838 9.28 -8.89 8.50
N ILE A 839 8.56 -9.92 8.97
CA ILE A 839 7.09 -9.90 9.10
C ILE A 839 6.68 -9.01 10.27
N LYS A 840 7.32 -9.16 11.43
CA LYS A 840 7.08 -8.30 12.60
C LYS A 840 7.38 -6.83 12.29
N GLN A 841 8.54 -6.55 11.68
CA GLN A 841 8.89 -5.18 11.25
C GLN A 841 7.89 -4.57 10.26
N TYR A 842 7.31 -5.38 9.36
CA TYR A 842 6.30 -4.91 8.41
C TYR A 842 4.98 -4.52 9.11
N ILE A 843 4.55 -5.31 10.09
CA ILE A 843 3.34 -5.07 10.88
C ILE A 843 3.50 -3.83 11.77
N ASP A 844 4.54 -3.79 12.61
CA ASP A 844 4.69 -2.79 13.67
C ASP A 844 4.86 -1.35 13.14
N CYS A 845 5.31 -1.21 11.89
CA CYS A 845 5.59 0.09 11.27
C CYS A 845 4.42 0.71 10.48
N ARG A 846 3.39 -0.04 10.09
CA ARG A 846 2.41 0.41 9.07
C ARG A 846 1.16 1.05 9.68
N TYR A 847 0.71 2.15 9.07
CA TYR A 847 -0.65 2.68 9.24
C TYR A 847 -1.59 2.17 8.14
N VAL A 848 -2.85 1.94 8.50
CA VAL A 848 -3.96 1.58 7.59
C VAL A 848 -5.09 2.61 7.73
N SER A 849 -5.84 2.88 6.65
CA SER A 849 -7.04 3.73 6.66
C SER A 849 -8.26 3.08 5.97
N PRO A 850 -9.50 3.56 6.15
CA PRO A 850 -10.70 2.85 5.71
C PRO A 850 -10.83 2.74 4.18
N SER A 851 -10.52 3.80 3.43
CA SER A 851 -10.55 3.75 1.97
C SER A 851 -9.43 2.87 1.39
N GLU A 852 -8.26 2.80 2.04
CA GLU A 852 -7.21 1.82 1.72
C GLU A 852 -7.73 0.40 1.96
N ALA A 853 -8.37 0.15 3.10
CA ALA A 853 -8.95 -1.16 3.41
C ALA A 853 -9.99 -1.57 2.36
N SER A 854 -10.93 -0.68 1.99
CA SER A 854 -11.89 -0.94 0.90
C SER A 854 -11.20 -1.21 -0.44
N TRP A 855 -10.18 -0.42 -0.81
CA TRP A 855 -9.39 -0.60 -2.04
C TRP A 855 -8.74 -2.00 -2.09
N ARG A 856 -8.23 -2.45 -0.94
CA ARG A 856 -7.58 -3.77 -0.78
C ARG A 856 -8.57 -4.93 -0.74
N ILE A 857 -9.77 -4.75 -0.17
CA ILE A 857 -10.86 -5.75 -0.18
C ILE A 857 -11.35 -5.99 -1.61
N PHE A 858 -11.59 -4.91 -2.38
CA PHE A 858 -11.98 -4.98 -3.79
C PHE A 858 -10.84 -5.41 -4.75
N SER A 859 -9.63 -5.70 -4.24
CA SER A 859 -8.43 -6.06 -5.02
C SER A 859 -8.03 -5.02 -6.08
N PHE A 860 -8.31 -3.73 -5.87
CA PHE A 860 -7.91 -2.70 -6.82
C PHE A 860 -6.37 -2.54 -6.84
N PRO A 861 -5.72 -2.43 -8.02
CA PRO A 861 -4.28 -2.20 -8.11
C PRO A 861 -3.86 -0.92 -7.39
N ILE A 862 -2.74 -0.97 -6.65
CA ILE A 862 -2.12 0.24 -6.05
C ILE A 862 -1.06 0.83 -7.00
N HIS A 863 -0.30 -0.01 -7.68
CA HIS A 863 0.69 0.41 -8.67
C HIS A 863 0.33 -0.22 -10.02
N GLY A 864 0.56 0.49 -11.11
CA GLY A 864 0.35 -0.01 -12.46
C GLY A 864 1.28 0.66 -13.47
N ARG A 865 1.53 -0.03 -14.59
CA ARG A 865 2.45 0.43 -15.64
C ARG A 865 2.13 -0.19 -17.00
N LYS A 866 2.44 0.54 -18.06
CA LYS A 866 2.56 0.05 -19.45
C LYS A 866 3.83 0.67 -20.04
N PRO A 867 4.65 -0.08 -20.83
CA PRO A 867 4.54 -1.51 -21.10
C PRO A 867 4.79 -2.39 -19.87
N ALA A 868 4.56 -3.70 -20.02
CA ALA A 868 4.94 -4.66 -19.00
C ALA A 868 6.47 -4.74 -18.87
N VAL A 869 6.95 -5.09 -17.67
CA VAL A 869 8.37 -5.32 -17.39
C VAL A 869 8.51 -6.70 -16.77
N GLU A 870 9.15 -7.62 -17.48
CA GLU A 870 9.43 -8.98 -17.02
C GLU A 870 10.82 -9.02 -16.37
N ARG A 871 10.94 -9.76 -15.27
CA ARG A 871 12.12 -9.73 -14.39
C ARG A 871 12.97 -10.95 -14.67
N LEU A 872 14.04 -10.74 -15.43
CA LEU A 872 14.92 -11.79 -15.92
C LEU A 872 15.98 -12.12 -14.86
N TYR A 873 15.76 -13.25 -14.19
CA TYR A 873 16.72 -13.88 -13.28
C TYR A 873 17.71 -14.71 -14.10
N PHE A 874 18.96 -14.74 -13.65
CA PHE A 874 20.04 -15.53 -14.21
C PHE A 874 20.99 -15.91 -13.07
N HIS A 875 21.83 -16.91 -13.30
CA HIS A 875 22.77 -17.44 -12.32
C HIS A 875 23.99 -18.02 -13.04
N CYS A 876 25.09 -18.20 -12.33
CA CYS A 876 26.20 -19.02 -12.83
C CYS A 876 25.75 -20.49 -12.97
N GLU A 877 26.54 -21.27 -13.70
CA GLU A 877 26.37 -22.72 -13.85
C GLU A 877 26.30 -23.40 -12.46
N GLY A 878 25.34 -24.32 -12.27
CA GLY A 878 25.05 -24.96 -10.98
C GLY A 878 24.51 -24.03 -9.87
N GLN A 879 24.31 -22.72 -10.10
CA GLN A 879 23.81 -21.78 -9.07
C GLN A 879 22.33 -21.40 -9.21
N ASN A 880 21.56 -22.23 -9.93
CA ASN A 880 20.09 -22.21 -9.97
C ASN A 880 19.48 -22.30 -8.56
N SER A 881 18.38 -21.59 -8.37
CA SER A 881 17.62 -21.57 -7.11
C SER A 881 16.68 -22.78 -7.03
N VAL A 882 16.94 -23.69 -6.11
CA VAL A 882 16.16 -24.90 -5.86
C VAL A 882 15.24 -24.67 -4.68
N TYR A 883 13.95 -24.98 -4.85
CA TYR A 883 12.93 -24.89 -3.79
C TYR A 883 12.61 -26.28 -3.26
N TYR A 884 12.56 -26.42 -1.94
CA TYR A 884 12.36 -27.70 -1.23
C TYR A 884 11.67 -27.46 0.13
N THR A 885 11.19 -28.53 0.75
CA THR A 885 10.60 -28.51 2.10
C THR A 885 11.52 -29.09 3.17
N ASP A 886 11.25 -28.80 4.44
CA ASP A 886 11.94 -29.39 5.61
C ASP A 886 11.96 -30.94 5.61
N PHE A 887 11.01 -31.57 4.93
CA PHE A 887 10.82 -33.03 4.86
C PHE A 887 11.39 -33.66 3.59
N ASP A 888 11.84 -32.85 2.62
CA ASP A 888 12.40 -33.37 1.38
C ASP A 888 13.83 -33.88 1.64
N ARG A 889 14.13 -35.13 1.26
CA ARG A 889 15.51 -35.60 1.16
C ARG A 889 16.21 -34.90 0.00
N ILE A 890 17.41 -34.37 0.22
CA ILE A 890 18.11 -33.53 -0.75
C ILE A 890 18.35 -34.28 -2.07
N ASN A 891 18.71 -35.56 -2.01
CA ASN A 891 18.89 -36.48 -3.15
C ASN A 891 17.65 -36.47 -4.07
N THR A 892 16.47 -36.76 -3.50
CA THR A 892 15.18 -36.80 -4.19
C THR A 892 14.68 -35.42 -4.64
N VAL A 893 15.33 -34.33 -4.23
CA VAL A 893 15.14 -33.00 -4.84
C VAL A 893 16.04 -32.85 -6.07
N LEU A 894 17.33 -33.21 -5.96
CA LEU A 894 18.32 -33.09 -7.03
C LEU A 894 18.02 -34.03 -8.23
N GLU A 895 17.41 -35.19 -7.98
CA GLU A 895 16.97 -36.18 -8.98
C GLU A 895 15.84 -35.68 -9.90
N LYS A 896 15.10 -34.63 -9.52
CA LYS A 896 13.96 -34.12 -10.32
C LYS A 896 14.50 -33.42 -11.59
N PRO A 897 14.16 -33.87 -12.81
CA PRO A 897 14.67 -33.26 -14.05
C PRO A 897 14.44 -31.75 -14.10
N SER A 898 13.27 -31.32 -13.62
CA SER A 898 12.86 -29.92 -13.64
C SER A 898 13.56 -29.01 -12.61
N VAL A 899 14.55 -29.51 -11.85
CA VAL A 899 15.36 -28.72 -10.91
C VAL A 899 16.60 -28.08 -11.55
N THR A 900 17.14 -28.66 -12.63
CA THR A 900 18.19 -28.03 -13.46
C THR A 900 17.62 -27.03 -14.47
N GLU A 901 16.36 -27.23 -14.86
CA GLU A 901 15.59 -26.32 -15.71
C GLU A 901 15.30 -24.97 -15.03
N SER A 902 15.45 -23.88 -15.79
CA SER A 902 15.16 -22.53 -15.34
C SER A 902 14.81 -21.63 -16.52
N MET A 903 14.13 -20.52 -16.26
CA MET A 903 13.86 -19.47 -17.27
C MET A 903 15.13 -18.93 -17.96
N PHE A 904 16.31 -19.15 -17.36
CA PHE A 904 17.59 -18.78 -17.94
C PHE A 904 18.20 -19.90 -18.79
N THR A 905 18.25 -21.14 -18.30
CA THR A 905 18.76 -22.29 -19.07
C THR A 905 17.88 -22.62 -20.27
N SER A 906 16.55 -22.50 -20.16
CA SER A 906 15.64 -22.70 -21.29
C SER A 906 15.72 -21.62 -22.38
N TRP A 907 16.47 -20.53 -22.16
CA TRP A 907 16.84 -19.62 -23.25
C TRP A 907 17.81 -20.30 -24.23
N PHE A 908 18.71 -21.16 -23.74
CA PHE A 908 19.66 -21.91 -24.56
C PHE A 908 18.92 -22.92 -25.47
N GLU A 909 17.98 -23.67 -24.90
CA GLU A 909 17.05 -24.56 -25.63
C GLU A 909 16.29 -23.79 -26.72
N ALA A 910 15.80 -22.58 -26.41
CA ALA A 910 15.10 -21.73 -27.37
C ALA A 910 16.01 -21.24 -28.49
N ASN A 911 17.29 -20.96 -28.22
CA ASN A 911 18.30 -20.61 -29.22
C ASN A 911 18.68 -21.80 -30.12
N CYS A 912 18.56 -23.04 -29.64
CA CYS A 912 18.65 -24.24 -30.49
C CYS A 912 17.38 -24.40 -31.37
N LYS A 913 16.20 -24.17 -30.80
CA LYS A 913 14.89 -24.47 -31.40
C LYS A 913 14.38 -23.41 -32.41
N TYR A 914 14.75 -22.14 -32.25
CA TYR A 914 14.18 -21.03 -33.02
C TYR A 914 15.28 -20.15 -33.66
N PRO A 915 15.34 -19.99 -35.00
CA PRO A 915 16.33 -19.12 -35.63
C PRO A 915 16.24 -17.64 -35.21
N GLU A 916 15.03 -17.10 -34.98
CA GLU A 916 14.87 -15.72 -34.51
C GLU A 916 15.48 -15.49 -33.12
N ALA A 917 15.42 -16.51 -32.24
CA ALA A 917 15.96 -16.43 -30.88
C ALA A 917 17.46 -16.09 -30.87
N GLN A 918 18.20 -16.61 -31.85
CA GLN A 918 19.65 -16.43 -31.99
C GLN A 918 20.07 -14.98 -32.22
N ASN A 919 19.17 -14.10 -32.67
CA ASN A 919 19.45 -12.68 -32.90
C ASN A 919 19.29 -11.78 -31.66
N LEU A 920 18.79 -12.34 -30.56
CA LEU A 920 18.40 -11.60 -29.35
C LEU A 920 19.37 -11.85 -28.19
N THR A 921 19.65 -10.80 -27.41
CA THR A 921 20.27 -10.92 -26.09
C THR A 921 19.22 -11.28 -25.04
N TYR A 922 19.59 -11.87 -23.90
CA TYR A 922 18.61 -12.32 -22.90
C TYR A 922 17.68 -11.19 -22.44
N SER A 923 18.23 -9.98 -22.24
CA SER A 923 17.46 -8.78 -21.89
C SER A 923 16.40 -8.37 -22.94
N LYS A 924 16.62 -8.68 -24.22
CA LYS A 924 15.67 -8.39 -25.31
C LYS A 924 14.72 -9.55 -25.60
N PHE A 925 14.97 -10.75 -25.08
CA PHE A 925 14.26 -11.97 -25.46
C PHE A 925 12.72 -11.86 -25.32
N VAL A 926 12.25 -11.27 -24.23
CA VAL A 926 10.81 -11.10 -23.92
C VAL A 926 10.04 -10.20 -24.89
N SER A 927 10.71 -9.43 -25.77
CA SER A 927 10.02 -8.65 -26.81
C SER A 927 9.51 -9.50 -27.97
N LYS A 928 10.11 -10.69 -28.18
CA LYS A 928 9.70 -11.66 -29.22
C LYS A 928 9.27 -13.02 -28.67
N PHE A 929 9.56 -13.32 -27.41
CA PHE A 929 9.19 -14.60 -26.77
C PHE A 929 8.42 -14.39 -25.45
N VAL A 930 7.69 -15.41 -25.03
CA VAL A 930 6.97 -15.50 -23.75
C VAL A 930 7.40 -16.78 -23.03
N TYR A 931 7.67 -16.70 -21.73
CA TYR A 931 8.03 -17.86 -20.91
C TYR A 931 6.79 -18.57 -20.36
N VAL A 932 6.53 -19.79 -20.81
CA VAL A 932 5.35 -20.57 -20.44
C VAL A 932 5.65 -21.35 -19.17
N LYS A 933 5.56 -20.69 -18.01
CA LYS A 933 6.00 -21.20 -16.69
C LYS A 933 5.57 -22.63 -16.36
N LYS A 934 4.36 -23.07 -16.74
CA LYS A 934 3.87 -24.44 -16.57
C LYS A 934 4.70 -25.46 -17.37
N LYS A 935 4.99 -25.16 -18.64
CA LYS A 935 5.76 -26.02 -19.56
C LYS A 935 7.27 -25.76 -19.53
N LYS A 936 7.72 -24.83 -18.69
CA LYS A 936 9.11 -24.33 -18.53
C LYS A 936 9.85 -23.90 -19.79
N GLU A 937 9.19 -23.87 -20.95
CA GLU A 937 9.75 -23.47 -22.24
C GLU A 937 9.48 -21.99 -22.60
N TRP A 938 10.30 -21.44 -23.50
CA TRP A 938 9.99 -20.20 -24.20
C TRP A 938 9.25 -20.47 -25.51
N LYS A 939 8.22 -19.67 -25.82
CA LYS A 939 7.51 -19.71 -27.11
C LYS A 939 7.53 -18.34 -27.82
N PRO A 940 7.47 -18.29 -29.15
CA PRO A 940 7.24 -17.05 -29.89
C PRO A 940 6.00 -16.29 -29.38
N ARG A 941 6.11 -14.96 -29.30
CA ARG A 941 5.07 -14.06 -28.79
C ARG A 941 4.03 -13.78 -29.88
N GLN A 942 2.77 -14.08 -29.58
CA GLN A 942 1.64 -13.78 -30.47
C GLN A 942 1.06 -12.37 -30.27
N LYS A 943 0.94 -11.90 -29.02
CA LYS A 943 0.38 -10.57 -28.68
C LYS A 943 1.19 -9.83 -27.60
N GLY A 944 0.90 -8.54 -27.47
CA GLY A 944 1.44 -7.63 -26.45
C GLY A 944 2.89 -7.20 -26.68
N TYR A 945 3.41 -6.38 -25.76
CA TYR A 945 4.82 -5.96 -25.74
C TYR A 945 5.34 -5.91 -24.30
N THR A 946 6.62 -6.23 -24.10
CA THR A 946 7.23 -6.37 -22.77
C THR A 946 8.72 -6.02 -22.80
N ILE A 947 9.19 -5.26 -21.81
CA ILE A 947 10.61 -4.95 -21.59
C ILE A 947 11.22 -6.02 -20.69
N GLY A 948 12.40 -6.55 -21.05
CA GLY A 948 13.14 -7.49 -20.21
C GLY A 948 14.11 -6.76 -19.30
N ARG A 949 14.00 -6.97 -17.99
CA ARG A 949 14.89 -6.39 -16.99
C ARG A 949 15.71 -7.48 -16.31
N LEU A 950 17.00 -7.56 -16.65
CA LEU A 950 17.99 -8.30 -15.86
C LEU A 950 17.97 -7.82 -14.40
N ILE A 951 18.03 -8.75 -13.44
CA ILE A 951 18.19 -8.39 -12.03
C ILE A 951 19.47 -7.56 -11.78
N TRP A 952 19.44 -6.73 -10.74
CA TRP A 952 20.61 -5.97 -10.32
C TRP A 952 21.53 -6.88 -9.50
N VAL A 953 22.83 -6.82 -9.81
CA VAL A 953 23.91 -7.56 -9.14
C VAL A 953 25.04 -6.58 -8.87
N PRO A 954 25.56 -6.47 -7.62
CA PRO A 954 26.70 -5.60 -7.33
C PRO A 954 28.03 -6.20 -7.85
N PRO A 955 29.03 -5.38 -8.23
CA PRO A 955 30.35 -5.85 -8.67
C PRO A 955 31.05 -6.79 -7.68
N THR A 956 30.80 -6.63 -6.39
CA THR A 956 31.30 -7.49 -5.30
C THR A 956 30.82 -8.94 -5.36
N THR A 957 29.95 -9.30 -6.32
CA THR A 957 29.46 -10.67 -6.56
C THR A 957 30.33 -11.47 -7.55
N GLY A 958 31.42 -10.89 -8.08
CA GLY A 958 32.35 -11.57 -8.97
C GLY A 958 31.69 -12.09 -10.26
N GLU A 959 31.83 -13.38 -10.55
CA GLU A 959 31.35 -14.02 -11.79
C GLU A 959 29.88 -13.75 -12.12
N LEU A 960 29.00 -13.60 -11.12
CA LEU A 960 27.60 -13.28 -11.40
C LEU A 960 27.40 -11.85 -11.93
N TYR A 961 28.28 -10.93 -11.57
CA TYR A 961 28.29 -9.57 -12.13
C TYR A 961 28.84 -9.56 -13.56
N TYR A 962 29.93 -10.29 -13.82
CA TYR A 962 30.51 -10.39 -15.17
C TYR A 962 29.57 -11.13 -16.13
N LEU A 963 28.92 -12.21 -15.70
CA LEU A 963 27.83 -12.86 -16.44
C LEU A 963 26.71 -11.86 -16.78
N ARG A 964 26.30 -11.01 -15.83
CA ARG A 964 25.29 -9.96 -16.10
C ARG A 964 25.71 -9.00 -17.22
N LEU A 965 27.00 -8.66 -17.32
CA LEU A 965 27.53 -7.83 -18.41
C LEU A 965 27.49 -8.59 -19.73
N MET A 966 27.96 -9.84 -19.78
CA MET A 966 27.90 -10.66 -21.00
C MET A 966 26.45 -10.79 -21.52
N LEU A 967 25.47 -10.94 -20.63
CA LEU A 967 24.04 -11.05 -20.98
C LEU A 967 23.39 -9.79 -21.58
N THR A 968 24.06 -8.63 -21.58
CA THR A 968 23.59 -7.46 -22.35
C THR A 968 24.14 -7.41 -23.79
N HIS A 969 25.11 -8.25 -24.15
CA HIS A 969 25.79 -8.23 -25.45
C HIS A 969 25.71 -9.57 -26.22
N VAL A 970 25.89 -10.70 -25.54
CA VAL A 970 25.85 -12.04 -26.14
C VAL A 970 24.44 -12.35 -26.67
N LYS A 971 24.38 -12.83 -27.91
CA LYS A 971 23.17 -13.24 -28.62
C LYS A 971 23.22 -14.75 -28.91
N GLY A 972 22.07 -15.40 -28.87
CA GLY A 972 21.93 -16.80 -29.30
C GLY A 972 22.79 -17.90 -28.65
N PRO A 973 23.30 -17.78 -27.41
CA PRO A 973 24.13 -18.82 -26.82
C PRO A 973 23.31 -20.08 -26.57
N ARG A 974 23.92 -21.25 -26.82
CA ARG A 974 23.36 -22.59 -26.58
C ARG A 974 23.96 -23.24 -25.33
N SER A 975 24.95 -22.62 -24.68
CA SER A 975 25.51 -23.04 -23.39
C SER A 975 26.16 -21.89 -22.63
N TYR A 976 26.60 -22.15 -21.39
CA TYR A 976 27.46 -21.23 -20.63
C TYR A 976 28.83 -20.99 -21.28
N ASN A 977 29.35 -21.96 -22.05
CA ASN A 977 30.63 -21.79 -22.76
C ASN A 977 30.51 -20.81 -23.93
N ASP A 978 29.37 -20.80 -24.63
CA ASP A 978 29.06 -19.84 -25.69
C ASP A 978 29.08 -18.40 -25.13
N ILE A 979 28.53 -18.18 -23.92
CA ILE A 979 28.57 -16.89 -23.23
C ILE A 979 30.01 -16.47 -22.90
N LYS A 980 30.91 -17.42 -22.64
CA LYS A 980 32.34 -17.18 -22.40
C LYS A 980 33.18 -17.17 -23.69
N THR A 981 32.57 -17.24 -24.88
CA THR A 981 33.29 -17.26 -26.15
C THR A 981 33.24 -15.89 -26.81
N VAL A 982 34.42 -15.31 -27.07
CA VAL A 982 34.60 -13.97 -27.65
C VAL A 982 35.59 -14.08 -28.79
N ASN A 983 35.21 -13.62 -30.00
CA ASN A 983 36.03 -13.73 -31.22
C ASN A 983 36.55 -15.16 -31.47
N ASN A 984 35.67 -16.15 -31.29
CA ASN A 984 35.94 -17.61 -31.36
C ASN A 984 36.94 -18.16 -30.31
N VAL A 985 37.45 -17.34 -29.39
CA VAL A 985 38.25 -17.78 -28.25
C VAL A 985 37.33 -18.04 -27.06
N LYS A 986 37.36 -19.26 -26.50
CA LYS A 986 36.69 -19.62 -25.25
C LYS A 986 37.54 -19.18 -24.05
N TYR A 987 36.94 -18.46 -23.11
CA TYR A 987 37.57 -18.06 -21.85
C TYR A 987 37.06 -18.92 -20.68
N ASP A 988 37.90 -19.08 -19.64
CA ASP A 988 37.55 -19.88 -18.46
C ASP A 988 36.48 -19.20 -17.58
N THR A 989 36.56 -17.88 -17.46
CA THR A 989 35.67 -17.06 -16.62
C THR A 989 34.83 -16.08 -17.45
N PHE A 990 33.69 -15.64 -16.92
CA PHE A 990 32.92 -14.54 -17.51
C PHE A 990 33.68 -13.21 -17.37
N ARG A 991 34.52 -13.06 -16.33
CA ARG A 991 35.39 -11.90 -16.13
C ARG A 991 36.36 -11.71 -17.29
N ASP A 992 37.04 -12.76 -17.71
CA ASP A 992 38.10 -12.65 -18.71
C ASP A 992 37.51 -12.55 -20.13
N ALA A 993 36.33 -13.13 -20.35
CA ALA A 993 35.50 -12.80 -21.51
C ALA A 993 35.06 -11.32 -21.53
N CYS A 994 34.64 -10.74 -20.40
CA CYS A 994 34.33 -9.30 -20.30
C CYS A 994 35.57 -8.42 -20.57
N PHE A 995 36.76 -8.85 -20.15
CA PHE A 995 38.02 -8.17 -20.45
C PHE A 995 38.33 -8.23 -21.96
N ALA A 996 38.17 -9.39 -22.60
CA ALA A 996 38.31 -9.55 -24.04
C ALA A 996 37.30 -8.74 -24.87
N MET A 997 36.09 -8.49 -24.34
CA MET A 997 35.11 -7.57 -24.94
C MET A 997 35.37 -6.08 -24.61
N GLY A 998 36.42 -5.75 -23.85
CA GLY A 998 36.74 -4.37 -23.46
C GLY A 998 35.77 -3.75 -22.44
N PHE A 999 34.94 -4.56 -21.76
CA PHE A 999 34.02 -4.07 -20.72
C PHE A 999 34.71 -3.72 -19.40
N ILE A 1000 35.97 -4.16 -19.22
CA ILE A 1000 36.78 -3.94 -18.02
C ILE A 1000 38.13 -3.39 -18.47
N GLY A 1001 38.54 -2.24 -17.94
CA GLY A 1001 39.89 -1.69 -18.16
C GLY A 1001 40.95 -2.49 -17.41
N ASP A 1002 42.21 -2.42 -17.87
CA ASP A 1002 43.33 -2.97 -17.12
C ASP A 1002 43.81 -2.03 -16.00
N ASP A 1003 44.52 -2.59 -15.03
CA ASP A 1003 44.92 -1.89 -13.81
C ASP A 1003 46.17 -0.99 -13.96
N ARG A 1004 46.66 -0.73 -15.19
CA ARG A 1004 47.90 0.05 -15.40
C ARG A 1004 47.81 1.45 -14.81
N GLU A 1005 46.64 2.09 -14.78
CA GLU A 1005 46.47 3.41 -14.15
C GLU A 1005 46.76 3.38 -12.63
N PHE A 1006 46.34 2.33 -11.91
CA PHE A 1006 46.61 2.19 -10.47
C PHE A 1006 48.08 1.83 -10.20
N ILE A 1007 48.67 0.98 -11.03
CA ILE A 1007 50.10 0.62 -10.93
C ILE A 1007 50.97 1.85 -11.24
N ALA A 1008 50.61 2.64 -12.25
CA ALA A 1008 51.29 3.89 -12.58
C ALA A 1008 51.15 4.92 -11.46
N ALA A 1009 49.94 5.17 -10.94
CA ALA A 1009 49.71 6.13 -9.87
C ALA A 1009 50.45 5.79 -8.56
N ILE A 1010 50.58 4.50 -8.21
CA ILE A 1010 51.38 4.07 -7.04
C ILE A 1010 52.89 4.26 -7.30
N LYS A 1011 53.36 3.97 -8.53
CA LYS A 1011 54.76 4.24 -8.92
C LYS A 1011 55.08 5.72 -8.97
N GLU A 1012 54.19 6.56 -9.49
CA GLU A 1012 54.32 8.01 -9.50
C GLU A 1012 54.37 8.56 -8.08
N ALA A 1013 53.41 8.19 -7.23
CA ALA A 1013 53.37 8.58 -5.82
C ALA A 1013 54.63 8.18 -5.04
N ASN A 1014 55.30 7.06 -5.40
CA ASN A 1014 56.54 6.62 -4.75
C ASN A 1014 57.72 7.60 -4.94
N HIS A 1015 57.67 8.52 -5.91
CA HIS A 1015 58.74 9.52 -6.10
C HIS A 1015 58.70 10.66 -5.07
N TRP A 1016 57.61 10.81 -4.30
CA TRP A 1016 57.42 11.93 -3.35
C TRP A 1016 56.66 11.58 -2.06
N GLY A 1017 55.95 10.45 -2.01
CA GLY A 1017 55.19 9.98 -0.85
C GLY A 1017 55.86 8.80 -0.15
N SER A 1018 55.86 8.81 1.19
CA SER A 1018 56.45 7.73 2.01
C SER A 1018 55.69 6.41 1.90
N GLY A 1019 56.33 5.27 2.21
CA GLY A 1019 55.67 3.96 2.23
C GLY A 1019 54.37 3.91 3.05
N GLN A 1020 54.24 4.71 4.12
CA GLN A 1020 52.97 4.82 4.87
C GLN A 1020 51.86 5.50 4.04
N TYR A 1021 52.19 6.56 3.30
CA TYR A 1021 51.26 7.21 2.38
C TYR A 1021 50.87 6.25 1.24
N LEU A 1022 51.82 5.51 0.66
CA LEU A 1022 51.54 4.54 -0.40
C LEU A 1022 50.63 3.40 0.08
N ARG A 1023 50.84 2.89 1.30
CA ARG A 1023 49.95 1.90 1.94
C ARG A 1023 48.52 2.45 2.11
N LEU A 1024 48.37 3.69 2.56
CA LEU A 1024 47.06 4.36 2.66
C LEU A 1024 46.42 4.59 1.29
N LEU A 1025 47.19 4.99 0.28
CA LEU A 1025 46.74 5.19 -1.09
C LEU A 1025 46.21 3.88 -1.69
N PHE A 1026 46.95 2.78 -1.55
CA PHE A 1026 46.52 1.45 -1.99
C PHE A 1026 45.24 0.99 -1.29
N VAL A 1027 45.13 1.18 0.03
CA VAL A 1027 43.89 0.90 0.78
C VAL A 1027 42.72 1.76 0.30
N HIS A 1028 42.94 3.05 0.01
CA HIS A 1028 41.90 3.90 -0.59
C HIS A 1028 41.48 3.44 -1.98
N MET A 1029 42.40 2.99 -2.83
CA MET A 1029 42.08 2.42 -4.14
C MET A 1029 41.28 1.11 -4.01
N LEU A 1030 41.63 0.22 -3.07
CA LEU A 1030 40.86 -0.99 -2.77
C LEU A 1030 39.44 -0.66 -2.29
N LEU A 1031 39.30 0.22 -1.29
CA LEU A 1031 38.02 0.66 -0.74
C LEU A 1031 37.15 1.42 -1.76
N SER A 1032 37.75 1.98 -2.80
CA SER A 1032 37.03 2.64 -3.89
C SER A 1032 36.32 1.66 -4.84
N GLY A 1033 36.74 0.39 -4.86
CA GLY A 1033 36.18 -0.65 -5.72
C GLY A 1033 36.54 -0.57 -7.21
N ASN A 1034 37.51 0.29 -7.59
CA ASN A 1034 37.89 0.49 -9.01
C ASN A 1034 39.06 -0.40 -9.49
N ILE A 1035 39.81 -1.05 -8.59
CA ILE A 1035 40.87 -1.99 -8.99
C ILE A 1035 40.24 -3.33 -9.44
N ASN A 1036 40.52 -3.73 -10.67
CA ASN A 1036 39.96 -4.92 -11.32
C ASN A 1036 40.75 -6.21 -11.02
N ARG A 1037 42.03 -6.11 -10.62
CA ARG A 1037 42.88 -7.20 -10.13
C ARG A 1037 43.73 -6.78 -8.92
N PRO A 1038 43.15 -6.71 -7.70
CA PRO A 1038 43.86 -6.33 -6.48
C PRO A 1038 45.20 -7.07 -6.25
N ARG A 1039 45.23 -8.39 -6.48
CA ARG A 1039 46.44 -9.21 -6.36
C ARG A 1039 47.54 -8.88 -7.39
N HIS A 1040 47.16 -8.41 -8.59
CA HIS A 1040 48.12 -8.02 -9.65
C HIS A 1040 48.69 -6.63 -9.41
N VAL A 1041 47.86 -5.66 -8.97
CA VAL A 1041 48.36 -4.35 -8.53
C VAL A 1041 49.29 -4.53 -7.34
N TRP A 1042 48.91 -5.38 -6.36
CA TRP A 1042 49.77 -5.75 -5.24
C TRP A 1042 51.10 -6.35 -5.71
N SER A 1043 51.12 -7.43 -6.51
CA SER A 1043 52.39 -8.06 -6.92
C SER A 1043 53.27 -7.17 -7.83
N LYS A 1044 52.72 -6.11 -8.43
CA LYS A 1044 53.48 -5.11 -9.18
C LYS A 1044 53.89 -3.87 -8.37
N THR A 1045 53.50 -3.75 -7.10
CA THR A 1045 53.78 -2.58 -6.25
C THR A 1045 54.18 -2.90 -4.80
N CYS A 1046 54.09 -4.17 -4.35
CA CYS A 1046 54.31 -4.58 -2.97
C CYS A 1046 55.68 -4.17 -2.40
N HIS A 1047 56.74 -4.18 -3.22
CA HIS A 1047 58.09 -3.71 -2.85
C HIS A 1047 58.12 -2.21 -2.52
N LEU A 1048 57.32 -1.38 -3.22
CA LEU A 1048 57.12 0.04 -2.91
C LEU A 1048 56.28 0.21 -1.63
N LEU A 1049 55.23 -0.59 -1.49
CA LEU A 1049 54.36 -0.62 -0.31
C LEU A 1049 55.07 -1.17 0.95
N ALA A 1050 56.23 -1.80 0.81
CA ALA A 1050 57.06 -2.28 1.91
C ALA A 1050 58.02 -1.22 2.47
N ASP A 1051 58.14 -0.05 1.83
CA ASP A 1051 59.06 1.01 2.26
C ASP A 1051 58.85 1.45 3.73
N GLY A 1052 59.96 1.73 4.40
CA GLY A 1052 60.03 2.09 5.82
C GLY A 1052 59.72 0.96 6.81
N ILE A 1053 59.22 -0.21 6.39
CA ILE A 1053 58.83 -1.28 7.32
C ILE A 1053 60.06 -1.89 8.01
N LEU A 1054 61.13 -2.16 7.27
CA LEU A 1054 62.39 -2.70 7.84
C LEU A 1054 62.98 -1.72 8.88
N TYR A 1055 63.07 -0.44 8.53
CA TYR A 1055 63.55 0.61 9.43
C TYR A 1055 62.68 0.77 10.69
N ALA A 1056 61.35 0.68 10.55
CA ALA A 1056 60.44 0.71 11.69
C ALA A 1056 60.66 -0.50 12.63
N GLN A 1057 60.84 -1.71 12.08
CA GLN A 1057 61.08 -2.91 12.88
C GLN A 1057 62.47 -2.94 13.53
N GLN A 1058 63.52 -2.51 12.82
CA GLN A 1058 64.86 -2.29 13.38
C GLN A 1058 64.83 -1.29 14.55
N ARG A 1059 63.99 -0.25 14.49
CA ARG A 1059 63.77 0.69 15.60
C ARG A 1059 62.96 0.10 16.75
N ILE A 1060 61.89 -0.64 16.47
CA ILE A 1060 61.02 -1.24 17.51
C ILE A 1060 61.79 -2.30 18.32
N ALA A 1061 62.58 -3.14 17.65
CA ALA A 1061 63.43 -4.15 18.28
C ALA A 1061 64.81 -3.62 18.72
N ASN A 1062 65.08 -2.32 18.52
CA ASN A 1062 66.35 -1.64 18.77
C ASN A 1062 67.60 -2.37 18.20
N ASN A 1063 67.44 -3.09 17.09
CA ASN A 1063 68.46 -3.95 16.50
C ASN A 1063 68.61 -3.64 15.00
N ARG A 1064 69.74 -3.02 14.64
CA ARG A 1064 70.08 -2.65 13.25
C ARG A 1064 70.48 -3.86 12.38
N GLY A 1065 70.79 -5.01 12.99
CA GLY A 1065 71.14 -6.26 12.30
C GLY A 1065 69.93 -7.05 11.79
N ILE A 1066 68.69 -6.60 12.06
CA ILE A 1066 67.50 -7.22 11.47
C ILE A 1066 67.50 -6.98 9.96
N ILE A 1067 67.43 -8.08 9.20
CA ILE A 1067 67.27 -8.12 7.75
C ILE A 1067 66.06 -9.01 7.47
N PHE A 1068 65.14 -8.57 6.61
CA PHE A 1068 64.13 -9.47 6.05
C PHE A 1068 64.68 -10.14 4.80
N PRO A 1069 64.47 -11.45 4.60
CA PRO A 1069 64.77 -12.09 3.33
C PRO A 1069 63.94 -11.42 2.22
N ILE A 1070 64.57 -11.17 1.07
CA ILE A 1070 63.95 -10.49 -0.06
C ILE A 1070 62.89 -11.44 -0.67
N LEU A 1071 61.70 -10.88 -0.95
CA LEU A 1071 60.54 -11.54 -1.58
C LEU A 1071 60.48 -11.29 -3.09
#